data_AF-A0A2S4V7J5-F1
#
_entry.id   AF-A0A2S4V7J5-F1
#
_cell.length_a   1.000
_cell.length_b   1.000
_cell.length_c   1.000
_cell.angle_alpha   90.00
_cell.angle_beta   90.00
_cell.angle_gamma   90.00
#
_symmetry.space_group_name_H-M   'P 1'
#
loop_
_entity.id
_entity.type
_entity.pdbx_description
1 polymer ?
#
loop_
_entity_poly.entity_id
_entity_poly.type
_entity_poly.pdbx_seq_one_letter_code
_entity_poly.pdbx_strand_id
1 'polypeptide(L)'
;MLTMLVRKTRLPSSVIKTLRTDYAYRHISRSLGGQQIRSIASNAKPILEQLDLIPSRTTAQEPLVLPGVYDGQWKQGKGEILRPIDPATGQPIGLQVSCADETQTLEAITNARKAFKTWRNVPGPKRGEILKDFNTELVRLKDPLAGLITLEMGKITTESLGEVEEVIQICDFGLGLSRIFGGKIIASERVGHIIKEIPNPLGLVGVITAFNFPCAVYGWNFALSFITGNATIWKPSPTTPLTAIAMNKIITRVLESHGVPGALSSLVCGGSSVGGKLATEKGVDLLSFTGSEHVGKLVGETVQARFGKVLLELGGNNALVVMPSASIDLALRATVFGAVGTAGQRCTTTRRLFLHESISDEFLKKLKKSYEQVTPRAGHGLEPSTLVCALHTSQAVQSYLDCIEECEAAGGKVLHGGRRLDDHQNQNSQFVEPTIIDWGDRLKDTSSIPEIVRKEVFAPILHVGRFSKLEEAVEMTNSVDQALSSSLFSTDIGDVFYWTGPNGSRCGIVNVNAGTSGAEIGAGFGGNFHTGWGRESGGDAWKQYCRWSSCTINFSDQMPLAQGINFSIYAGMCVEKLRSLHCRRSSSSLPRIQTFSSSSPSCSHDNPLGLPAQQAGLPRSGSPPRLNISRSLPTKRDIPNVRKVLVVASGKGGVGKSTIAVNLAVQIRNQSDLRVGLLDLDIFGPSVPKLMGLDEGLSPELTDQNALIPLRNHGISCMSIGFLIPASDSPDSVVAWRGMMVMKAVQQLLFDVDWRGRAGQEGLDLLVIDMPPGTGDVALSLGQLVNIDGAVIVTTPQDIALIDVTKGVNMFRKLNIPIIGSILNMSSFRCTNCDQNHEIFGPMTNFKRVLESHRVELLGQVPLDLQISKSSDSGQPISISKPTPSPHHLFGNQQNPVLKLTAVGNPFIEISSKCLDHLSLDRSKNTQK
;
A
#
# COMPACT_ATOMS: atom_id res chain seq x y z
N MET A 1 50.86 15.42 25.51
CA MET A 1 49.62 15.93 26.15
C MET A 1 48.58 14.82 26.36
N LEU A 2 48.18 14.07 25.31
CA LEU A 2 47.23 12.94 25.44
C LEU A 2 47.60 11.91 26.53
N THR A 3 48.89 11.61 26.69
CA THR A 3 49.42 10.66 27.68
C THR A 3 49.14 11.03 29.14
N MET A 4 48.79 12.29 29.45
CA MET A 4 48.43 12.70 30.81
C MET A 4 46.94 12.51 31.15
N LEU A 5 46.03 12.45 30.17
CA LEU A 5 44.61 12.19 30.45
C LEU A 5 44.35 10.74 30.86
N VAL A 6 45.09 9.79 30.27
CA VAL A 6 44.91 8.33 30.47
C VAL A 6 45.11 7.89 31.93
N ARG A 7 45.75 8.70 32.79
CA ARG A 7 45.93 8.39 34.22
C ARG A 7 44.76 8.79 35.13
N LYS A 8 43.74 9.52 34.67
CA LYS A 8 42.61 9.99 35.52
C LYS A 8 41.26 9.32 35.25
N THR A 9 41.08 8.57 34.18
CA THR A 9 39.86 7.82 33.90
C THR A 9 40.14 6.32 33.90
N ARG A 10 39.60 5.59 34.89
CA ARG A 10 39.66 4.12 34.96
C ARG A 10 38.75 3.50 33.89
N LEU A 11 39.16 3.53 32.63
CA LEU A 11 38.55 2.71 31.57
C LEU A 11 39.17 1.30 31.58
N PRO A 12 38.37 0.22 31.52
CA PRO A 12 38.90 -1.15 31.54
C PRO A 12 39.73 -1.45 30.29
N SER A 13 40.73 -2.33 30.46
CA SER A 13 41.73 -2.67 29.43
C SER A 13 41.15 -3.29 28.15
N SER A 14 39.93 -3.82 28.20
CA SER A 14 39.16 -4.26 27.04
C SER A 14 38.90 -3.12 26.04
N VAL A 15 38.56 -1.92 26.51
CA VAL A 15 38.28 -0.74 25.67
C VAL A 15 39.53 -0.28 24.90
N ILE A 16 40.71 -0.41 25.53
CA ILE A 16 42.00 -0.05 24.90
C ILE A 16 42.39 -1.05 23.79
N LYS A 17 41.94 -2.31 23.88
CA LYS A 17 42.08 -3.28 22.78
C LYS A 17 41.15 -2.95 21.60
N THR A 18 39.95 -2.41 21.85
CA THR A 18 39.00 -2.02 20.80
C THR A 18 39.49 -0.85 19.94
N LEU A 19 40.35 0.02 20.46
CA LEU A 19 41.02 1.08 19.67
C LEU A 19 42.13 0.56 18.71
N ARG A 20 42.30 -0.76 18.55
CA ARG A 20 43.26 -1.35 17.60
C ARG A 20 42.67 -1.69 16.23
N THR A 21 41.36 -1.71 16.05
CA THR A 21 40.76 -1.84 14.71
C THR A 21 41.06 -0.62 13.82
N ASP A 22 41.24 0.57 14.40
CA ASP A 22 41.71 1.79 13.72
C ASP A 22 43.11 1.67 13.09
N TYR A 23 43.93 0.69 13.51
CA TYR A 23 45.29 0.54 12.98
C TYR A 23 45.35 -0.06 11.56
N ALA A 24 44.31 -0.80 11.15
CA ALA A 24 44.26 -1.44 9.84
C ALA A 24 44.19 -0.42 8.69
N TYR A 25 43.37 0.63 8.82
CA TYR A 25 43.23 1.69 7.80
C TYR A 25 44.51 2.52 7.62
N ARG A 26 45.30 2.68 8.69
CA ARG A 26 46.62 3.35 8.64
C ARG A 26 47.69 2.52 7.91
N HIS A 27 47.58 1.19 7.91
CA HIS A 27 48.53 0.34 7.19
C HIS A 27 48.23 0.25 5.70
N ILE A 28 46.95 0.13 5.29
CA ILE A 28 46.58 0.08 3.86
C ILE A 28 46.91 1.40 3.15
N SER A 29 46.71 2.55 3.79
CA SER A 29 47.10 3.85 3.20
C SER A 29 48.61 4.08 3.12
N ARG A 30 49.42 3.27 3.82
CA ARG A 30 50.89 3.33 3.78
C ARG A 30 51.53 2.27 2.88
N SER A 31 50.92 1.09 2.72
CA SER A 31 51.45 0.03 1.83
C SER A 31 51.25 0.32 0.34
N LEU A 32 50.34 1.24 -0.01
CA LEU A 32 50.19 1.77 -1.38
C LEU A 32 51.14 2.94 -1.71
N GLY A 33 52.13 3.20 -0.86
CA GLY A 33 53.17 4.21 -1.07
C GLY A 33 54.15 3.83 -2.18
N GLY A 34 53.76 3.98 -3.45
CA GLY A 34 54.66 3.79 -4.60
C GLY A 34 53.99 3.60 -5.96
N GLN A 35 52.71 3.26 -6.03
CA GLN A 35 52.01 3.13 -7.31
C GLN A 35 51.37 4.46 -7.74
N GLN A 36 51.69 4.91 -8.96
CA GLN A 36 51.00 6.02 -9.60
C GLN A 36 49.50 5.71 -9.66
N ILE A 37 48.68 6.52 -8.97
CA ILE A 37 47.23 6.37 -8.99
C ILE A 37 46.74 6.69 -10.40
N ARG A 38 46.19 5.67 -11.07
CA ARG A 38 45.77 5.72 -12.47
C ARG A 38 44.58 6.66 -12.68
N SER A 39 44.38 7.05 -13.94
CA SER A 39 43.17 7.69 -14.46
C SER A 39 41.89 6.95 -14.07
N ILE A 40 40.76 7.68 -14.05
CA ILE A 40 39.40 7.14 -13.89
C ILE A 40 39.21 5.87 -14.71
N ALA A 41 38.64 4.82 -14.09
CA ALA A 41 38.44 3.54 -14.74
C ALA A 41 37.58 3.69 -16.01
N SER A 42 37.96 3.02 -17.10
CA SER A 42 37.35 3.21 -18.43
C SER A 42 35.87 2.84 -18.47
N ASN A 43 35.47 1.81 -17.73
CA ASN A 43 34.08 1.40 -17.51
C ASN A 43 33.30 2.38 -16.60
N ALA A 44 33.97 3.04 -15.64
CA ALA A 44 33.33 3.99 -14.75
C ALA A 44 33.06 5.36 -15.40
N LYS A 45 33.94 5.83 -16.30
CA LYS A 45 33.85 7.19 -16.87
C LYS A 45 32.46 7.55 -17.44
N PRO A 46 31.79 6.73 -18.28
CA PRO A 46 30.50 7.10 -18.86
C PRO A 46 29.38 7.22 -17.81
N ILE A 47 29.45 6.41 -16.74
CA ILE A 47 28.50 6.43 -15.63
C ILE A 47 28.71 7.70 -14.78
N LEU A 48 29.96 8.04 -14.47
CA LEU A 48 30.31 9.23 -13.69
C LEU A 48 29.98 10.55 -14.42
N GLU A 49 30.11 10.59 -15.75
CA GLU A 49 29.70 11.74 -16.58
C GLU A 49 28.17 11.92 -16.59
N GLN A 50 27.39 10.83 -16.63
CA GLN A 50 25.91 10.90 -16.65
C GLN A 50 25.28 11.31 -15.31
N LEU A 51 26.01 11.15 -14.20
CA LEU A 51 25.55 11.51 -12.85
C LEU A 51 26.08 12.87 -12.35
N ASP A 52 26.69 13.67 -13.24
CA ASP A 52 27.33 14.95 -12.90
C ASP A 52 28.35 14.83 -11.74
N LEU A 53 29.03 13.68 -11.66
CA LEU A 53 30.13 13.43 -10.72
C LEU A 53 31.47 13.88 -11.32
N ILE A 54 31.63 13.86 -12.64
CA ILE A 54 32.77 14.45 -13.35
C ILE A 54 32.28 15.30 -14.54
N PRO A 55 33.00 16.36 -14.93
CA PRO A 55 32.67 17.11 -16.14
C PRO A 55 32.69 16.23 -17.40
N SER A 56 31.76 16.45 -18.32
CA SER A 56 31.72 15.75 -19.60
C SER A 56 33.03 15.95 -20.38
N ARG A 57 33.61 14.88 -20.93
CA ARG A 57 34.90 14.87 -21.66
C ARG A 57 36.12 15.20 -20.77
N THR A 58 36.05 14.93 -19.47
CA THR A 58 37.20 15.11 -18.56
C THR A 58 38.43 14.36 -19.07
N THR A 59 39.56 15.07 -19.18
CA THR A 59 40.90 14.52 -19.51
C THR A 59 41.85 14.52 -18.31
N ALA A 60 41.34 14.77 -17.11
CA ALA A 60 42.12 14.91 -15.89
C ALA A 60 43.05 13.69 -15.65
N GLN A 61 44.35 13.97 -15.50
CA GLN A 61 45.38 12.99 -15.19
C GLN A 61 45.58 12.80 -13.69
N GLU A 62 44.99 13.67 -12.87
CA GLU A 62 45.00 13.61 -11.40
C GLU A 62 43.63 13.17 -10.84
N PRO A 63 43.60 12.48 -9.68
CA PRO A 63 42.35 12.01 -9.07
C PRO A 63 41.49 13.17 -8.55
N LEU A 64 40.26 13.29 -9.06
CA LEU A 64 39.33 14.37 -8.70
C LEU A 64 38.80 14.19 -7.25
N VAL A 65 38.87 15.25 -6.45
CA VAL A 65 38.36 15.27 -5.06
C VAL A 65 36.98 15.91 -5.01
N LEU A 66 35.96 15.08 -4.79
CA LEU A 66 34.58 15.52 -4.64
C LEU A 66 34.29 16.04 -3.23
N PRO A 67 33.47 17.11 -3.11
CA PRO A 67 32.95 17.57 -1.83
C PRO A 67 32.03 16.52 -1.21
N GLY A 68 32.38 15.98 -0.04
CA GLY A 68 31.55 15.04 0.72
C GLY A 68 30.57 15.69 1.68
N VAL A 69 30.40 17.03 1.63
CA VAL A 69 29.51 17.80 2.50
C VAL A 69 28.55 18.63 1.66
N TYR A 70 27.25 18.51 1.96
CA TYR A 70 26.20 19.39 1.44
C TYR A 70 25.24 19.78 2.56
N ASP A 71 25.04 21.09 2.75
CA ASP A 71 24.09 21.65 3.73
C ASP A 71 23.29 22.83 3.16
N GLY A 72 22.90 22.70 1.89
CA GLY A 72 22.36 23.78 1.05
C GLY A 72 23.41 24.38 0.11
N GLN A 73 24.70 24.06 0.31
CA GLN A 73 25.80 24.30 -0.62
C GLN A 73 26.79 23.14 -0.54
N TRP A 74 27.42 22.78 -1.66
CA TRP A 74 28.51 21.80 -1.68
C TRP A 74 29.79 22.41 -1.09
N LYS A 75 30.37 21.73 -0.09
CA LYS A 75 31.58 22.16 0.63
C LYS A 75 32.63 21.05 0.57
N GLN A 76 33.88 21.42 0.36
CA GLN A 76 34.99 20.48 0.59
C GLN A 76 35.08 20.14 2.09
N GLY A 77 35.22 18.85 2.37
CA GLY A 77 35.36 18.34 3.73
C GLY A 77 36.72 18.66 4.35
N LYS A 78 36.75 18.82 5.67
CA LYS A 78 37.95 19.05 6.50
C LYS A 78 38.43 17.79 7.24
N GLY A 79 37.69 16.69 7.12
CA GLY A 79 37.99 15.38 7.70
C GLY A 79 38.88 14.53 6.79
N GLU A 80 38.65 13.22 6.83
CA GLU A 80 39.41 12.25 6.04
C GLU A 80 39.10 12.30 4.53
N ILE A 81 40.03 11.80 3.72
CA ILE A 81 39.84 11.60 2.28
C ILE A 81 39.55 10.13 2.01
N LEU A 82 38.33 9.82 1.58
CA LEU A 82 37.93 8.49 1.16
C LEU A 82 38.36 8.22 -0.29
N ARG A 83 38.65 6.96 -0.58
CA ARG A 83 39.03 6.47 -1.92
C ARG A 83 38.18 5.24 -2.24
N PRO A 84 37.00 5.41 -2.87
CA PRO A 84 36.13 4.31 -3.25
C PRO A 84 36.84 3.31 -4.16
N ILE A 85 36.65 2.03 -3.86
CA ILE A 85 37.27 0.88 -4.53
C ILE A 85 36.15 0.08 -5.17
N ASP A 86 36.38 -0.39 -6.40
CA ASP A 86 35.51 -1.38 -7.05
C ASP A 86 35.79 -2.77 -6.45
N PRO A 87 34.80 -3.41 -5.79
CA PRO A 87 34.99 -4.72 -5.14
C PRO A 87 35.35 -5.87 -6.08
N ALA A 88 34.96 -5.81 -7.35
CA ALA A 88 35.24 -6.85 -8.33
C ALA A 88 36.70 -6.79 -8.81
N THR A 89 37.29 -5.59 -8.92
CA THR A 89 38.69 -5.44 -9.34
C THR A 89 39.68 -5.17 -8.19
N GLY A 90 39.20 -4.80 -7.01
CA GLY A 90 40.04 -4.33 -5.90
C GLY A 90 40.81 -3.04 -6.22
N GLN A 91 40.43 -2.30 -7.26
CA GLN A 91 41.10 -1.07 -7.70
C GLN A 91 40.29 0.19 -7.34
N PRO A 92 40.94 1.35 -7.11
CA PRO A 92 40.23 2.61 -6.95
C PRO A 92 39.42 2.98 -8.20
N ILE A 93 38.19 3.47 -8.02
CA ILE A 93 37.31 3.91 -9.13
C ILE A 93 37.89 5.15 -9.87
N GLY A 94 38.75 5.91 -9.19
CA GLY A 94 39.44 7.09 -9.73
C GLY A 94 38.96 8.44 -9.18
N LEU A 95 38.00 8.41 -8.24
CA LEU A 95 37.52 9.57 -7.49
C LEU A 95 37.96 9.50 -6.03
N GLN A 96 38.03 10.65 -5.38
CA GLN A 96 38.23 10.79 -3.94
C GLN A 96 37.09 11.63 -3.35
N VAL A 97 36.78 11.46 -2.06
CA VAL A 97 35.73 12.23 -1.38
C VAL A 97 36.27 12.86 -0.10
N SER A 98 36.10 14.18 0.06
CA SER A 98 36.51 14.91 1.26
C SER A 98 35.40 14.91 2.32
N CYS A 99 35.66 14.30 3.46
CA CYS A 99 34.65 14.07 4.50
C CYS A 99 34.45 15.25 5.45
N ALA A 100 33.26 15.32 6.05
CA ALA A 100 32.99 16.26 7.14
C ALA A 100 33.92 16.00 8.34
N ASP A 101 34.31 17.07 9.02
CA ASP A 101 34.69 17.00 10.43
C ASP A 101 33.46 17.19 11.35
N GLU A 102 33.64 17.11 12.67
CA GLU A 102 32.55 17.31 13.63
C GLU A 102 31.96 18.74 13.59
N THR A 103 32.76 19.73 13.15
CA THR A 103 32.34 21.14 13.04
C THR A 103 31.39 21.31 11.86
N GLN A 104 31.78 20.82 10.68
CA GLN A 104 30.95 20.81 9.47
C GLN A 104 29.69 19.96 9.67
N THR A 105 29.78 18.88 10.45
CA THR A 105 28.61 18.09 10.86
C THR A 105 27.62 18.93 11.67
N LEU A 106 28.10 19.73 12.63
CA LEU A 106 27.26 20.63 13.43
C LEU A 106 26.69 21.81 12.62
N GLU A 107 27.45 22.36 11.68
CA GLU A 107 26.96 23.34 10.69
C GLU A 107 25.79 22.75 9.87
N ALA A 108 25.97 21.54 9.34
CA ALA A 108 24.95 20.87 8.53
C ALA A 108 23.66 20.56 9.30
N ILE A 109 23.78 20.13 10.56
CA ILE A 109 22.64 19.97 11.49
C ILE A 109 21.92 21.31 11.69
N THR A 110 22.67 22.39 11.90
CA THR A 110 22.11 23.74 12.13
C THR A 110 21.34 24.24 10.91
N ASN A 111 21.90 24.06 9.71
CA ASN A 111 21.28 24.46 8.45
C ASN A 111 20.05 23.60 8.10
N ALA A 112 20.09 22.29 8.36
CA ALA A 112 18.93 21.41 8.18
C ALA A 112 17.78 21.77 9.14
N ARG A 113 18.08 22.06 10.42
CA ARG A 113 17.07 22.58 11.37
C ARG A 113 16.51 23.94 10.97
N LYS A 114 17.28 24.78 10.26
CA LYS A 114 16.79 26.05 9.69
C LYS A 114 15.80 25.79 8.54
N ALA A 115 16.11 24.87 7.62
CA ALA A 115 15.21 24.48 6.54
C ALA A 115 13.89 23.87 7.06
N PHE A 116 13.98 22.97 8.06
CA PHE A 116 12.82 22.35 8.71
C PHE A 116 11.76 23.36 9.20
N LYS A 117 12.18 24.51 9.77
CA LYS A 117 11.26 25.53 10.31
C LYS A 117 10.27 26.06 9.27
N THR A 118 10.70 26.17 8.01
CA THR A 118 9.85 26.56 6.88
C THR A 118 9.10 25.34 6.35
N TRP A 119 9.80 24.22 6.15
CA TRP A 119 9.26 23.02 5.51
C TRP A 119 8.07 22.39 6.25
N ARG A 120 8.10 22.38 7.58
CA ARG A 120 7.01 21.79 8.40
C ARG A 120 5.63 22.43 8.16
N ASN A 121 5.59 23.66 7.63
CA ASN A 121 4.36 24.39 7.31
C ASN A 121 3.85 24.13 5.89
N VAL A 122 4.64 23.47 5.02
CA VAL A 122 4.23 23.10 3.66
C VAL A 122 3.21 21.94 3.76
N PRO A 123 1.99 22.04 3.20
CA PRO A 123 0.98 20.99 3.32
C PRO A 123 1.46 19.64 2.75
N GLY A 124 1.12 18.53 3.43
CA GLY A 124 1.47 17.16 3.02
C GLY A 124 1.35 16.89 1.52
N PRO A 125 0.20 17.18 0.88
CA PRO A 125 0.03 16.97 -0.56
C PRO A 125 1.00 17.75 -1.44
N LYS A 126 1.41 18.97 -1.06
CA LYS A 126 2.44 19.74 -1.79
C LYS A 126 3.84 19.13 -1.64
N ARG A 127 4.13 18.51 -0.50
CA ARG A 127 5.36 17.72 -0.31
C ARG A 127 5.34 16.48 -1.21
N GLY A 128 4.18 15.84 -1.35
CA GLY A 128 3.97 14.73 -2.29
C GLY A 128 4.31 15.08 -3.74
N GLU A 129 3.82 16.22 -4.27
CA GLU A 129 4.12 16.62 -5.66
C GLU A 129 5.64 16.84 -5.89
N ILE A 130 6.39 17.35 -4.91
CA ILE A 130 7.85 17.52 -5.02
C ILE A 130 8.56 16.15 -5.00
N LEU A 131 8.06 15.19 -4.21
CA LEU A 131 8.58 13.82 -4.20
C LEU A 131 8.35 13.08 -5.53
N LYS A 132 7.26 13.41 -6.24
CA LYS A 132 6.95 12.89 -7.58
C LYS A 132 7.92 13.40 -8.65
N ASP A 133 8.37 14.66 -8.55
CA ASP A 133 9.39 15.18 -9.45
C ASP A 133 10.77 14.54 -9.17
N PHE A 134 11.05 14.18 -7.90
CA PHE A 134 12.21 13.36 -7.56
C PHE A 134 12.13 11.93 -8.14
N ASN A 135 10.97 11.26 -8.04
CA ASN A 135 10.70 9.99 -8.75
C ASN A 135 10.97 10.11 -10.25
N THR A 136 10.51 11.20 -10.89
CA THR A 136 10.71 11.44 -12.33
C THR A 136 12.19 11.53 -12.71
N GLU A 137 13.01 12.23 -11.90
CA GLU A 137 14.46 12.29 -12.14
C GLU A 137 15.18 10.97 -11.84
N LEU A 138 14.72 10.18 -10.85
CA LEU A 138 15.23 8.82 -10.62
C LEU A 138 14.94 7.88 -11.79
N VAL A 139 13.73 7.91 -12.36
CA VAL A 139 13.39 7.15 -13.57
C VAL A 139 14.32 7.54 -14.73
N ARG A 140 14.61 8.84 -14.90
CA ARG A 140 15.52 9.35 -15.93
C ARG A 140 16.98 8.92 -15.73
N LEU A 141 17.43 8.74 -14.48
CA LEU A 141 18.81 8.41 -14.12
C LEU A 141 18.99 6.97 -13.61
N LYS A 142 18.00 6.10 -13.81
CA LYS A 142 17.97 4.75 -13.25
C LYS A 142 19.18 3.91 -13.65
N ASP A 143 19.47 3.83 -14.95
CA ASP A 143 20.56 3.03 -15.49
C ASP A 143 21.95 3.49 -15.03
N PRO A 144 22.34 4.78 -15.13
CA PRO A 144 23.65 5.21 -14.65
C PRO A 144 23.75 5.11 -13.11
N LEU A 145 22.68 5.37 -12.35
CA LEU A 145 22.72 5.20 -10.89
C LEU A 145 22.89 3.73 -10.50
N ALA A 146 22.22 2.80 -11.18
CA ALA A 146 22.42 1.37 -11.01
C ALA A 146 23.83 0.91 -11.42
N GLY A 147 24.39 1.49 -12.50
CA GLY A 147 25.78 1.28 -12.88
C GLY A 147 26.78 1.73 -11.80
N LEU A 148 26.50 2.85 -11.13
CA LEU A 148 27.33 3.34 -10.03
C LEU A 148 27.24 2.44 -8.78
N ILE A 149 26.03 1.99 -8.40
CA ILE A 149 25.84 1.02 -7.31
C ILE A 149 26.60 -0.29 -7.63
N THR A 150 26.54 -0.75 -8.88
CA THR A 150 27.29 -1.92 -9.34
C THR A 150 28.80 -1.75 -9.15
N LEU A 151 29.36 -0.61 -9.57
CA LEU A 151 30.79 -0.31 -9.47
C LEU A 151 31.26 -0.10 -8.02
N GLU A 152 30.44 0.51 -7.17
CA GLU A 152 30.86 0.94 -5.83
C GLU A 152 30.49 -0.06 -4.72
N MET A 153 29.32 -0.68 -4.79
CA MET A 153 28.90 -1.73 -3.85
C MET A 153 29.34 -3.12 -4.30
N GLY A 154 29.37 -3.38 -5.61
CA GLY A 154 29.82 -4.64 -6.23
C GLY A 154 28.70 -5.57 -6.73
N LYS A 155 27.44 -5.35 -6.33
CA LYS A 155 26.30 -6.20 -6.74
C LYS A 155 26.03 -6.16 -8.24
N ILE A 156 25.40 -7.20 -8.79
CA ILE A 156 25.08 -7.29 -10.23
C ILE A 156 24.10 -6.18 -10.66
N THR A 157 24.22 -5.69 -11.90
CA THR A 157 23.41 -4.55 -12.37
C THR A 157 21.90 -4.77 -12.31
N THR A 158 21.41 -6.00 -12.44
CA THR A 158 19.97 -6.29 -12.28
C THR A 158 19.49 -6.07 -10.83
N GLU A 159 20.32 -6.35 -9.82
CA GLU A 159 20.01 -6.03 -8.43
C GLU A 159 20.12 -4.51 -8.18
N SER A 160 21.13 -3.84 -8.76
CA SER A 160 21.26 -2.38 -8.69
C SER A 160 20.07 -1.64 -9.34
N LEU A 161 19.56 -2.14 -10.46
CA LEU A 161 18.35 -1.62 -11.12
C LEU A 161 17.10 -1.84 -10.27
N GLY A 162 17.02 -2.98 -9.56
CA GLY A 162 15.99 -3.23 -8.56
C GLY A 162 16.06 -2.27 -7.38
N GLU A 163 17.27 -1.99 -6.87
CA GLU A 163 17.46 -1.06 -5.76
C GLU A 163 17.01 0.37 -6.09
N VAL A 164 17.30 0.88 -7.30
CA VAL A 164 16.81 2.20 -7.73
C VAL A 164 15.30 2.17 -7.98
N GLU A 165 14.76 1.05 -8.46
CA GLU A 165 13.31 0.84 -8.62
C GLU A 165 12.57 0.88 -7.27
N GLU A 166 13.13 0.30 -6.21
CA GLU A 166 12.58 0.40 -4.85
C GLU A 166 12.48 1.86 -4.37
N VAL A 167 13.44 2.73 -4.73
CA VAL A 167 13.38 4.17 -4.42
C VAL A 167 12.27 4.86 -5.23
N ILE A 168 12.14 4.54 -6.52
CA ILE A 168 11.07 5.05 -7.38
C ILE A 168 9.70 4.69 -6.76
N GLN A 169 9.52 3.42 -6.40
CA GLN A 169 8.26 2.89 -5.84
C GLN A 169 7.92 3.46 -4.45
N ILE A 170 8.88 3.65 -3.53
CA ILE A 170 8.59 4.32 -2.25
C ILE A 170 8.25 5.80 -2.44
N CYS A 171 8.74 6.44 -3.51
CA CYS A 171 8.33 7.82 -3.83
C CYS A 171 6.86 7.89 -4.28
N ASP A 172 6.39 6.92 -5.08
CA ASP A 172 4.97 6.82 -5.46
C ASP A 172 4.08 6.45 -4.27
N PHE A 173 4.52 5.52 -3.41
CA PHE A 173 3.84 5.22 -2.15
C PHE A 173 3.78 6.47 -1.23
N GLY A 174 4.90 7.21 -1.12
CA GLY A 174 4.99 8.46 -0.39
C GLY A 174 4.08 9.56 -0.93
N LEU A 175 3.95 9.68 -2.25
CA LEU A 175 2.99 10.58 -2.91
C LEU A 175 1.55 10.23 -2.52
N GLY A 176 1.16 8.95 -2.58
CA GLY A 176 -0.16 8.50 -2.11
C GLY A 176 -0.38 8.79 -0.63
N LEU A 177 0.58 8.38 0.21
CA LEU A 177 0.57 8.58 1.66
C LEU A 177 0.47 10.06 2.04
N SER A 178 1.04 10.99 1.26
CA SER A 178 1.02 12.44 1.50
C SER A 178 -0.39 13.06 1.61
N ARG A 179 -1.41 12.33 1.15
CA ARG A 179 -2.84 12.69 1.18
C ARG A 179 -3.66 11.86 2.18
N ILE A 180 -3.05 10.85 2.81
CA ILE A 180 -3.72 9.83 3.64
C ILE A 180 -3.19 9.82 5.08
N PHE A 181 -1.90 10.10 5.32
CA PHE A 181 -1.34 10.06 6.67
C PHE A 181 -2.07 11.04 7.60
N GLY A 182 -2.46 10.55 8.78
CA GLY A 182 -3.33 11.26 9.70
C GLY A 182 -3.51 10.48 11.00
N GLY A 183 -4.08 11.15 12.00
CA GLY A 183 -4.46 10.51 13.25
C GLY A 183 -5.96 10.22 13.31
N LYS A 184 -6.45 9.87 14.49
CA LYS A 184 -7.84 9.46 14.71
C LYS A 184 -8.67 10.58 15.32
N ILE A 185 -9.96 10.58 15.02
CA ILE A 185 -10.97 11.26 15.81
C ILE A 185 -11.55 10.24 16.78
N ILE A 186 -11.54 10.56 18.07
CA ILE A 186 -12.01 9.69 19.16
C ILE A 186 -13.20 10.37 19.84
N ALA A 187 -14.27 9.61 20.06
CA ALA A 187 -15.42 10.06 20.82
C ALA A 187 -15.00 10.35 22.27
N SER A 188 -15.27 11.57 22.76
CA SER A 188 -15.02 11.89 24.17
C SER A 188 -16.15 11.34 25.03
N GLU A 189 -15.82 10.82 26.20
CA GLU A 189 -16.78 10.53 27.29
C GLU A 189 -17.47 11.80 27.81
N ARG A 190 -16.91 12.98 27.54
CA ARG A 190 -17.37 14.28 28.04
C ARG A 190 -18.31 14.94 27.05
N VAL A 191 -19.49 15.34 27.51
CA VAL A 191 -20.44 16.14 26.72
C VAL A 191 -19.76 17.42 26.22
N GLY A 192 -20.01 17.80 24.96
CA GLY A 192 -19.42 18.99 24.36
C GLY A 192 -17.92 18.92 24.08
N HIS A 193 -17.30 17.74 24.11
CA HIS A 193 -15.87 17.56 23.85
C HIS A 193 -15.61 16.58 22.69
N ILE A 194 -14.48 16.76 22.01
CA ILE A 194 -13.94 15.83 21.01
C ILE A 194 -12.46 15.59 21.30
N ILE A 195 -11.97 14.37 21.07
CA ILE A 195 -10.54 14.04 21.16
C ILE A 195 -10.01 13.81 19.75
N LYS A 196 -8.87 14.43 19.44
CA LYS A 196 -8.15 14.21 18.17
C LYS A 196 -6.72 13.74 18.46
N GLU A 197 -6.33 12.61 17.91
CA GLU A 197 -4.92 12.26 17.78
C GLU A 197 -4.36 12.97 16.54
N ILE A 198 -3.26 13.72 16.68
CA ILE A 198 -2.69 14.52 15.60
C ILE A 198 -1.20 14.20 15.42
N PRO A 199 -0.79 13.52 14.33
CA PRO A 199 0.60 13.39 13.96
C PRO A 199 1.13 14.74 13.48
N ASN A 200 2.32 15.11 13.95
CA ASN A 200 3.04 16.30 13.51
C ASN A 200 4.46 15.93 13.07
N PRO A 201 5.08 16.74 12.20
CA PRO A 201 6.50 16.62 11.89
C PRO A 201 7.35 16.58 13.16
N LEU A 202 8.31 15.67 13.20
CA LEU A 202 9.18 15.42 14.33
C LEU A 202 10.31 16.45 14.42
N GLY A 203 11.04 16.68 13.34
CA GLY A 203 12.18 17.60 13.30
C GLY A 203 13.22 17.29 12.22
N LEU A 204 14.46 17.11 12.64
CA LEU A 204 15.57 16.62 11.83
C LEU A 204 15.76 15.11 12.07
N VAL A 205 15.72 14.35 10.98
CA VAL A 205 16.00 12.92 10.95
C VAL A 205 17.44 12.70 10.47
N GLY A 206 18.30 12.19 11.34
CA GLY A 206 19.59 11.64 10.93
C GLY A 206 19.37 10.27 10.29
N VAL A 207 20.08 9.98 9.20
CA VAL A 207 20.05 8.67 8.54
C VAL A 207 21.48 8.19 8.36
N ILE A 208 21.81 7.02 8.92
CA ILE A 208 23.09 6.34 8.75
C ILE A 208 22.83 5.03 8.02
N THR A 209 23.41 4.87 6.83
CA THR A 209 23.15 3.70 5.97
C THR A 209 24.36 2.77 5.85
N ALA A 210 24.08 1.48 5.70
CA ALA A 210 25.07 0.46 5.38
C ALA A 210 25.54 0.54 3.92
N PHE A 211 26.60 -0.22 3.59
CA PHE A 211 27.19 -0.24 2.25
C PHE A 211 26.37 -1.04 1.23
N ASN A 212 25.55 -1.98 1.69
CA ASN A 212 25.01 -3.05 0.85
C ASN A 212 23.73 -2.68 0.10
N PHE A 213 23.00 -1.68 0.60
CA PHE A 213 21.90 -1.00 -0.10
C PHE A 213 22.12 0.52 0.02
N PRO A 214 23.12 1.07 -0.71
CA PRO A 214 23.57 2.45 -0.54
C PRO A 214 22.58 3.49 -1.09
N CYS A 215 21.52 3.06 -1.79
CA CYS A 215 20.49 3.91 -2.37
C CYS A 215 19.10 3.65 -1.73
N ALA A 216 18.64 2.40 -1.67
CA ALA A 216 17.27 2.07 -1.23
C ALA A 216 16.97 2.51 0.21
N VAL A 217 17.85 2.19 1.16
CA VAL A 217 17.64 2.50 2.59
C VAL A 217 17.52 4.00 2.84
N TYR A 218 18.36 4.82 2.20
CA TYR A 218 18.21 6.28 2.28
C TYR A 218 16.94 6.74 1.58
N GLY A 219 16.60 6.16 0.42
CA GLY A 219 15.35 6.42 -0.31
C GLY A 219 14.10 6.20 0.54
N TRP A 220 14.01 5.06 1.25
CA TRP A 220 12.90 4.74 2.14
C TRP A 220 12.77 5.75 3.29
N ASN A 221 13.88 6.04 3.97
CA ASN A 221 13.91 7.03 5.05
C ASN A 221 13.56 8.43 4.54
N PHE A 222 14.15 8.85 3.41
CA PHE A 222 13.94 10.16 2.82
C PHE A 222 12.48 10.36 2.43
N ALA A 223 11.89 9.46 1.65
CA ALA A 223 10.52 9.58 1.17
C ALA A 223 9.51 9.75 2.33
N LEU A 224 9.57 8.89 3.35
CA LEU A 224 8.68 8.96 4.51
C LEU A 224 8.95 10.18 5.40
N SER A 225 10.22 10.49 5.67
CA SER A 225 10.63 11.65 6.45
C SER A 225 10.19 12.97 5.79
N PHE A 226 10.36 13.06 4.47
CA PHE A 226 10.02 14.22 3.66
C PHE A 226 8.50 14.47 3.60
N ILE A 227 7.70 13.43 3.30
CA ILE A 227 6.23 13.59 3.24
C ILE A 227 5.60 13.83 4.61
N THR A 228 6.20 13.32 5.69
CA THR A 228 5.79 13.65 7.07
C THR A 228 6.25 15.03 7.54
N GLY A 229 7.08 15.74 6.74
CA GLY A 229 7.40 17.16 6.91
C GLY A 229 8.70 17.46 7.65
N ASN A 230 9.61 16.49 7.72
CA ASN A 230 10.90 16.60 8.39
C ASN A 230 12.02 17.07 7.46
N ALA A 231 13.16 17.46 8.04
CA ALA A 231 14.44 17.53 7.34
C ALA A 231 15.22 16.22 7.51
N THR A 232 16.18 15.96 6.61
CA THR A 232 17.11 14.82 6.72
C THR A 232 18.57 15.27 6.71
N ILE A 233 19.42 14.54 7.44
CA ILE A 233 20.88 14.61 7.30
C ILE A 233 21.43 13.18 7.14
N TRP A 234 22.07 12.91 6.00
CA TRP A 234 22.56 11.59 5.64
C TRP A 234 24.06 11.45 5.90
N LYS A 235 24.46 10.36 6.54
CA LYS A 235 25.84 9.88 6.61
C LYS A 235 25.92 8.48 5.99
N PRO A 236 26.36 8.33 4.73
CA PRO A 236 26.44 7.05 4.03
C PRO A 236 27.59 6.18 4.54
N SER A 237 27.66 4.92 4.12
CA SER A 237 28.86 4.10 4.35
C SER A 237 30.10 4.79 3.79
N PRO A 238 31.25 4.81 4.51
CA PRO A 238 32.52 5.34 3.98
C PRO A 238 33.02 4.63 2.73
N THR A 239 32.49 3.45 2.41
CA THR A 239 32.83 2.67 1.22
C THR A 239 31.90 2.92 0.03
N THR A 240 30.74 3.59 0.22
CA THR A 240 29.80 3.92 -0.86
C THR A 240 29.41 5.42 -0.93
N PRO A 241 30.35 6.37 -0.84
CA PRO A 241 30.02 7.80 -0.83
C PRO A 241 29.64 8.37 -2.22
N LEU A 242 30.06 7.78 -3.34
CA LEU A 242 29.75 8.31 -4.68
C LEU A 242 28.27 8.14 -5.01
N THR A 243 27.71 6.97 -4.71
CA THR A 243 26.27 6.69 -4.82
C THR A 243 25.45 7.72 -4.02
N ALA A 244 25.92 8.04 -2.81
CA ALA A 244 25.26 9.01 -1.95
C ALA A 244 25.36 10.45 -2.47
N ILE A 245 26.52 10.86 -2.99
CA ILE A 245 26.70 12.17 -3.64
C ILE A 245 25.81 12.28 -4.88
N ALA A 246 25.75 11.24 -5.72
CA ALA A 246 24.88 11.21 -6.89
C ALA A 246 23.40 11.34 -6.51
N MET A 247 22.91 10.51 -5.59
CA MET A 247 21.53 10.54 -5.14
C MET A 247 21.16 11.87 -4.48
N ASN A 248 22.05 12.44 -3.65
CA ASN A 248 21.82 13.75 -3.03
C ASN A 248 21.78 14.88 -4.08
N LYS A 249 22.68 14.89 -5.09
CA LYS A 249 22.61 15.84 -6.22
C LYS A 249 21.26 15.82 -6.95
N ILE A 250 20.67 14.64 -7.13
CA ILE A 250 19.36 14.50 -7.78
C ILE A 250 18.27 15.12 -6.90
N ILE A 251 18.24 14.78 -5.60
CA ILE A 251 17.28 15.35 -4.64
C ILE A 251 17.42 16.87 -4.58
N THR A 252 18.62 17.40 -4.39
CA THR A 252 18.83 18.83 -4.15
C THR A 252 18.47 19.67 -5.38
N ARG A 253 18.74 19.17 -6.60
CA ARG A 253 18.29 19.80 -7.86
C ARG A 253 16.76 19.96 -7.91
N VAL A 254 16.01 18.96 -7.44
CA VAL A 254 14.54 19.01 -7.38
C VAL A 254 14.05 19.93 -6.25
N LEU A 255 14.73 19.95 -5.10
CA LEU A 255 14.40 20.90 -4.03
C LEU A 255 14.61 22.35 -4.50
N GLU A 256 15.75 22.62 -5.13
CA GLU A 256 16.14 23.94 -5.63
C GLU A 256 15.20 24.44 -6.75
N SER A 257 14.74 23.57 -7.66
CA SER A 257 13.77 23.95 -8.71
C SER A 257 12.39 24.33 -8.15
N HIS A 258 12.01 23.80 -6.99
CA HIS A 258 10.79 24.16 -6.25
C HIS A 258 11.00 25.31 -5.23
N GLY A 259 12.18 25.94 -5.19
CA GLY A 259 12.51 26.98 -4.22
C GLY A 259 12.56 26.49 -2.76
N VAL A 260 12.68 25.19 -2.55
CA VAL A 260 12.84 24.56 -1.23
C VAL A 260 14.32 24.63 -0.83
N PRO A 261 14.67 25.06 0.40
CA PRO A 261 16.07 25.09 0.82
C PRO A 261 16.69 23.69 0.76
N GLY A 262 17.70 23.51 -0.10
CA GLY A 262 18.32 22.19 -0.32
C GLY A 262 18.89 21.53 0.93
N ALA A 263 19.27 22.33 1.95
CA ALA A 263 19.63 21.87 3.31
C ALA A 263 18.57 20.99 4.02
N LEU A 264 17.37 20.84 3.44
CA LEU A 264 16.37 19.87 3.85
C LEU A 264 16.82 18.40 3.58
N SER A 265 17.73 18.18 2.64
CA SER A 265 18.44 16.93 2.39
C SER A 265 19.95 17.19 2.47
N SER A 266 20.46 17.31 3.70
CA SER A 266 21.90 17.48 3.94
C SER A 266 22.66 16.15 3.83
N LEU A 267 23.91 16.20 3.40
CA LEU A 267 24.83 15.07 3.28
C LEU A 267 26.14 15.37 4.03
N VAL A 268 26.61 14.40 4.82
CA VAL A 268 27.90 14.44 5.53
C VAL A 268 28.61 13.09 5.42
N CYS A 269 29.46 12.94 4.40
CA CYS A 269 30.34 11.78 4.26
C CYS A 269 31.39 11.77 5.37
N GLY A 270 31.76 10.59 5.88
CA GLY A 270 32.80 10.40 6.89
C GLY A 270 32.61 9.14 7.73
N GLY A 271 33.63 8.72 8.46
CA GLY A 271 33.64 7.54 9.33
C GLY A 271 32.81 7.65 10.62
N SER A 272 33.34 7.09 11.71
CA SER A 272 32.66 6.95 13.00
C SER A 272 32.53 8.27 13.78
N SER A 273 33.40 9.26 13.53
CA SER A 273 33.33 10.59 14.17
C SER A 273 32.03 11.32 13.80
N VAL A 274 31.73 11.43 12.50
CA VAL A 274 30.48 12.01 11.98
C VAL A 274 29.26 11.24 12.50
N GLY A 275 29.30 9.91 12.48
CA GLY A 275 28.22 9.07 13.01
C GLY A 275 27.97 9.26 14.50
N GLY A 276 29.04 9.29 15.32
CA GLY A 276 28.97 9.56 16.75
C GLY A 276 28.48 10.97 17.07
N LYS A 277 28.84 11.96 16.24
CA LYS A 277 28.32 13.33 16.35
C LYS A 277 26.81 13.39 16.06
N LEU A 278 26.31 12.69 15.03
CA LEU A 278 24.86 12.55 14.79
C LEU A 278 24.13 11.82 15.93
N ALA A 279 24.75 10.78 16.50
CA ALA A 279 24.17 10.02 17.61
C ALA A 279 24.08 10.83 18.91
N THR A 280 25.07 11.70 19.19
CA THR A 280 25.13 12.49 20.44
C THR A 280 24.42 13.85 20.37
N GLU A 281 24.21 14.41 19.17
CA GLU A 281 23.70 15.77 19.02
C GLU A 281 22.19 15.88 19.30
N LYS A 282 21.80 16.78 20.22
CA LYS A 282 20.39 17.00 20.58
C LYS A 282 19.58 17.64 19.44
N GLY A 283 20.26 18.22 18.45
CA GLY A 283 19.67 18.73 17.22
C GLY A 283 19.16 17.66 16.25
N VAL A 284 19.35 16.36 16.53
CA VAL A 284 18.83 15.25 15.71
C VAL A 284 17.70 14.55 16.48
N ASP A 285 16.45 14.76 16.07
CA ASP A 285 15.27 14.35 16.86
C ASP A 285 14.95 12.84 16.69
N LEU A 286 15.25 12.27 15.51
CA LEU A 286 15.28 10.83 15.23
C LEU A 286 16.62 10.48 14.57
N LEU A 287 17.26 9.39 14.98
CA LEU A 287 18.35 8.77 14.23
C LEU A 287 17.89 7.40 13.70
N SER A 288 17.75 7.28 12.39
CA SER A 288 17.68 6.00 11.70
C SER A 288 19.09 5.48 11.45
N PHE A 289 19.35 4.23 11.84
CA PHE A 289 20.62 3.55 11.67
C PHE A 289 20.40 2.15 11.11
N THR A 290 21.05 1.90 9.97
CA THR A 290 21.11 0.59 9.31
C THR A 290 22.55 0.10 9.31
N GLY A 291 22.81 -1.09 9.85
CA GLY A 291 24.18 -1.60 9.98
C GLY A 291 24.29 -2.84 10.87
N SER A 292 25.49 -3.13 11.38
CA SER A 292 25.70 -4.31 12.22
C SER A 292 25.10 -4.14 13.62
N GLU A 293 24.65 -5.26 14.19
CA GLU A 293 24.06 -5.35 15.53
C GLU A 293 24.91 -4.66 16.61
N HIS A 294 26.23 -4.93 16.61
CA HIS A 294 27.18 -4.35 17.56
C HIS A 294 27.19 -2.81 17.54
N VAL A 295 27.19 -2.20 16.36
CA VAL A 295 27.20 -0.74 16.22
C VAL A 295 25.80 -0.18 16.51
N GLY A 296 24.74 -0.86 16.07
CA GLY A 296 23.35 -0.50 16.35
C GLY A 296 23.05 -0.40 17.84
N LYS A 297 23.57 -1.34 18.65
CA LYS A 297 23.47 -1.28 20.11
C LYS A 297 24.09 -0.01 20.69
N LEU A 298 25.32 0.33 20.28
CA LEU A 298 26.01 1.55 20.74
C LEU A 298 25.27 2.82 20.32
N VAL A 299 24.70 2.85 19.11
CA VAL A 299 23.87 3.95 18.62
C VAL A 299 22.59 4.08 19.43
N GLY A 300 21.87 2.97 19.67
CA GLY A 300 20.66 2.94 20.49
C GLY A 300 20.90 3.45 21.92
N GLU A 301 21.93 2.94 22.60
CA GLU A 301 22.34 3.39 23.94
C GLU A 301 22.66 4.90 23.95
N THR A 302 23.42 5.38 22.97
CA THR A 302 23.83 6.80 22.85
C THR A 302 22.65 7.74 22.61
N VAL A 303 21.73 7.37 21.70
CA VAL A 303 20.54 8.17 21.37
C VAL A 303 19.54 8.16 22.53
N GLN A 304 19.35 7.01 23.18
CA GLN A 304 18.45 6.88 24.31
C GLN A 304 18.94 7.66 25.55
N ALA A 305 20.26 7.75 25.76
CA ALA A 305 20.86 8.56 26.84
C ALA A 305 20.54 10.06 26.74
N ARG A 306 20.16 10.56 25.55
CA ARG A 306 19.68 11.94 25.32
C ARG A 306 18.18 12.04 25.05
N PHE A 307 17.42 10.97 25.27
CA PHE A 307 15.99 10.84 24.95
C PHE A 307 15.64 11.16 23.48
N GLY A 308 16.57 10.91 22.55
CA GLY A 308 16.27 10.95 21.12
C GLY A 308 15.45 9.74 20.70
N LYS A 309 14.73 9.85 19.58
CA LYS A 309 14.09 8.68 18.96
C LYS A 309 15.13 7.92 18.14
N VAL A 310 15.02 6.59 18.11
CA VAL A 310 15.87 5.73 17.28
C VAL A 310 15.01 4.84 16.40
N LEU A 311 15.51 4.53 15.20
CA LEU A 311 15.01 3.48 14.32
C LEU A 311 16.25 2.62 14.00
N LEU A 312 16.20 1.33 14.33
CA LEU A 312 17.33 0.41 14.17
C LEU A 312 16.94 -0.71 13.22
N GLU A 313 17.65 -0.81 12.09
CA GLU A 313 17.58 -1.92 11.12
C GLU A 313 18.92 -2.65 11.10
N LEU A 314 19.03 -3.71 11.89
CA LEU A 314 20.30 -4.37 12.18
C LEU A 314 20.43 -5.74 11.48
N GLY A 315 21.34 -6.57 11.97
CA GLY A 315 21.69 -7.87 11.37
C GLY A 315 20.53 -8.86 11.26
N GLY A 316 20.67 -9.82 10.34
CA GLY A 316 19.70 -10.87 10.10
C GLY A 316 20.36 -12.24 9.90
N ASN A 317 20.03 -13.20 10.79
CA ASN A 317 20.42 -14.60 10.65
C ASN A 317 19.22 -15.45 10.19
N ASN A 318 18.78 -15.16 8.96
CA ASN A 318 17.48 -15.59 8.44
C ASN A 318 17.44 -17.08 8.10
N ALA A 319 16.31 -17.72 8.40
CA ALA A 319 16.09 -19.15 8.19
C ALA A 319 15.02 -19.44 7.13
N LEU A 320 15.23 -20.51 6.36
CA LEU A 320 14.27 -21.08 5.42
C LEU A 320 13.99 -22.54 5.81
N VAL A 321 12.73 -22.87 6.07
CA VAL A 321 12.22 -24.19 6.47
C VAL A 321 11.53 -24.84 5.28
N VAL A 322 11.79 -26.12 4.99
CA VAL A 322 11.14 -26.88 3.91
C VAL A 322 10.48 -28.15 4.46
N MET A 323 9.16 -28.20 4.37
CA MET A 323 8.32 -29.33 4.77
C MET A 323 8.19 -30.37 3.63
N PRO A 324 7.78 -31.63 3.92
CA PRO A 324 7.62 -32.67 2.89
C PRO A 324 6.57 -32.35 1.82
N SER A 325 5.58 -31.53 2.16
CA SER A 325 4.52 -31.06 1.26
C SER A 325 4.99 -29.98 0.27
N ALA A 326 6.18 -29.41 0.47
CA ALA A 326 6.69 -28.31 -0.33
C ALA A 326 6.94 -28.68 -1.80
N SER A 327 6.74 -27.71 -2.69
CA SER A 327 7.33 -27.78 -4.04
C SER A 327 8.86 -27.66 -3.93
N ILE A 328 9.54 -28.81 -4.00
CA ILE A 328 11.01 -28.91 -3.92
C ILE A 328 11.70 -27.95 -4.89
N ASP A 329 11.24 -27.86 -6.14
CA ASP A 329 11.86 -27.00 -7.16
C ASP A 329 11.65 -25.50 -6.88
N LEU A 330 10.54 -25.11 -6.25
CA LEU A 330 10.31 -23.72 -5.83
C LEU A 330 11.19 -23.36 -4.63
N ALA A 331 11.20 -24.21 -3.60
CA ALA A 331 12.04 -24.04 -2.42
C ALA A 331 13.53 -24.01 -2.80
N LEU A 332 13.99 -24.90 -3.69
CA LEU A 332 15.35 -24.93 -4.21
C LEU A 332 15.76 -23.60 -4.87
N ARG A 333 14.93 -23.05 -5.77
CA ARG A 333 15.20 -21.76 -6.41
C ARG A 333 15.24 -20.62 -5.39
N ALA A 334 14.32 -20.61 -4.43
CA ALA A 334 14.28 -19.61 -3.36
C ALA A 334 15.52 -19.66 -2.46
N THR A 335 15.98 -20.87 -2.08
CA THR A 335 17.21 -21.08 -1.31
C THR A 335 18.43 -20.59 -2.07
N VAL A 336 18.62 -20.98 -3.33
CA VAL A 336 19.77 -20.55 -4.13
C VAL A 336 19.79 -19.03 -4.30
N PHE A 337 18.67 -18.41 -4.68
CA PHE A 337 18.61 -16.95 -4.82
C PHE A 337 18.82 -16.22 -3.50
N GLY A 338 18.23 -16.70 -2.41
CA GLY A 338 18.31 -16.08 -1.09
C GLY A 338 19.67 -16.20 -0.42
N ALA A 339 20.43 -17.26 -0.68
CA ALA A 339 21.75 -17.49 -0.09
C ALA A 339 22.91 -16.95 -0.97
N VAL A 340 22.79 -17.03 -2.30
CA VAL A 340 23.85 -16.63 -3.24
C VAL A 340 23.71 -15.17 -3.71
N GLY A 341 22.48 -14.65 -3.77
CA GLY A 341 22.19 -13.28 -4.22
C GLY A 341 22.98 -12.22 -3.45
N THR A 342 23.46 -11.19 -4.14
CA THR A 342 24.35 -10.16 -3.58
C THR A 342 25.60 -10.72 -2.85
N ALA A 343 26.07 -11.92 -3.23
CA ALA A 343 27.10 -12.68 -2.52
C ALA A 343 26.83 -12.85 -1.01
N GLY A 344 25.57 -13.06 -0.63
CA GLY A 344 25.15 -13.23 0.76
C GLY A 344 25.15 -11.95 1.60
N GLN A 345 25.37 -10.79 0.99
CA GLN A 345 25.49 -9.48 1.67
C GLN A 345 24.16 -8.70 1.75
N ARG A 346 23.01 -9.39 1.73
CA ARG A 346 21.74 -8.80 2.15
C ARG A 346 21.59 -8.98 3.66
N CYS A 347 20.91 -8.05 4.34
CA CYS A 347 20.42 -8.31 5.69
C CYS A 347 19.41 -9.47 5.69
N THR A 348 18.66 -9.65 4.59
CA THR A 348 17.68 -10.73 4.38
C THR A 348 18.23 -12.01 3.75
N THR A 349 19.55 -12.18 3.63
CA THR A 349 20.18 -13.40 3.07
C THR A 349 19.72 -14.65 3.82
N THR A 350 19.37 -15.73 3.10
CA THR A 350 19.15 -17.04 3.71
C THR A 350 20.48 -17.58 4.23
N ARG A 351 20.69 -17.60 5.55
CA ARG A 351 21.93 -18.12 6.18
C ARG A 351 21.75 -19.50 6.77
N ARG A 352 20.51 -19.85 7.13
CA ARG A 352 20.14 -21.15 7.70
C ARG A 352 19.05 -21.81 6.85
N LEU A 353 19.25 -23.08 6.52
CA LEU A 353 18.28 -23.92 5.81
C LEU A 353 17.93 -25.11 6.69
N PHE A 354 16.65 -25.28 6.97
CA PHE A 354 16.15 -26.43 7.72
C PHE A 354 15.29 -27.28 6.79
N LEU A 355 15.67 -28.55 6.65
CA LEU A 355 15.04 -29.51 5.76
C LEU A 355 14.39 -30.63 6.58
N HIS A 356 13.14 -30.96 6.29
CA HIS A 356 12.55 -32.15 6.88
C HIS A 356 13.36 -33.39 6.46
N GLU A 357 13.64 -34.28 7.40
CA GLU A 357 14.55 -35.43 7.21
C GLU A 357 14.22 -36.27 5.97
N SER A 358 12.93 -36.49 5.71
CA SER A 358 12.43 -37.29 4.57
C SER A 358 12.73 -36.72 3.18
N ILE A 359 13.10 -35.43 3.06
CA ILE A 359 13.45 -34.78 1.78
C ILE A 359 14.90 -34.30 1.73
N SER A 360 15.63 -34.37 2.85
CA SER A 360 16.91 -33.68 3.04
C SER A 360 17.96 -34.08 2.00
N ASP A 361 18.15 -35.39 1.78
CA ASP A 361 19.21 -35.89 0.90
C ASP A 361 18.94 -35.61 -0.59
N GLU A 362 17.68 -35.66 -1.04
CA GLU A 362 17.32 -35.28 -2.41
C GLU A 362 17.50 -33.78 -2.64
N PHE A 363 17.05 -32.96 -1.67
CA PHE A 363 17.17 -31.52 -1.74
C PHE A 363 18.64 -31.09 -1.75
N LEU A 364 19.47 -31.63 -0.85
CA LEU A 364 20.91 -31.35 -0.79
C LEU A 364 21.63 -31.73 -2.08
N LYS A 365 21.29 -32.87 -2.69
CA LYS A 365 21.84 -33.29 -3.99
C LYS A 365 21.50 -32.30 -5.11
N LYS A 366 20.26 -31.81 -5.16
CA LYS A 366 19.83 -30.77 -6.12
C LYS A 366 20.49 -29.42 -5.83
N LEU A 367 20.57 -29.02 -4.57
CA LEU A 367 21.16 -27.76 -4.10
C LEU A 367 22.65 -27.66 -4.45
N LYS A 368 23.43 -28.72 -4.17
CA LYS A 368 24.84 -28.80 -4.56
C LYS A 368 25.01 -28.61 -6.07
N LYS A 369 24.24 -29.33 -6.89
CA LYS A 369 24.28 -29.19 -8.35
C LYS A 369 23.95 -27.77 -8.82
N SER A 370 23.02 -27.08 -8.15
CA SER A 370 22.73 -25.67 -8.46
C SER A 370 23.90 -24.74 -8.10
N TYR A 371 24.57 -24.98 -6.98
CA TYR A 371 25.77 -24.23 -6.56
C TYR A 371 26.95 -24.45 -7.54
N GLU A 372 27.18 -25.69 -7.97
CA GLU A 372 28.14 -26.05 -9.03
C GLU A 372 27.87 -25.32 -10.36
N GLN A 373 26.60 -25.00 -10.67
CA GLN A 373 26.21 -24.29 -11.88
C GLN A 373 26.32 -22.75 -11.79
N VAL A 374 26.15 -22.16 -10.60
CA VAL A 374 26.25 -20.69 -10.42
C VAL A 374 27.66 -20.22 -10.07
N THR A 375 28.48 -21.03 -9.41
CA THR A 375 29.87 -20.66 -9.03
C THR A 375 30.72 -20.23 -10.24
N PRO A 376 30.68 -20.90 -11.41
CA PRO A 376 31.40 -20.46 -12.62
C PRO A 376 30.85 -19.18 -13.26
N ARG A 377 29.73 -18.63 -12.76
CA ARG A 377 29.14 -17.35 -13.18
C ARG A 377 29.51 -16.21 -12.23
N ALA A 378 30.63 -16.35 -11.51
CA ALA A 378 31.29 -15.24 -10.84
C ALA A 378 31.91 -14.28 -11.88
N GLY A 379 31.88 -12.99 -11.58
CA GLY A 379 32.43 -11.96 -12.47
C GLY A 379 32.07 -10.53 -12.06
N HIS A 380 32.51 -9.56 -12.87
CA HIS A 380 32.23 -8.15 -12.62
C HIS A 380 30.73 -7.85 -12.81
N GLY A 381 30.11 -7.13 -11.87
CA GLY A 381 28.64 -6.99 -11.83
C GLY A 381 27.98 -6.26 -13.02
N LEU A 382 28.76 -5.52 -13.82
CA LEU A 382 28.31 -4.91 -15.09
C LEU A 382 28.19 -5.92 -16.24
N GLU A 383 28.78 -7.11 -16.14
CA GLU A 383 28.73 -8.13 -17.19
C GLU A 383 27.38 -8.89 -17.13
N PRO A 384 26.56 -8.90 -18.20
CA PRO A 384 25.21 -9.47 -18.17
C PRO A 384 25.13 -10.97 -17.84
N SER A 385 26.24 -11.71 -17.94
CA SER A 385 26.34 -13.13 -17.64
C SER A 385 26.57 -13.43 -16.15
N THR A 386 27.01 -12.46 -15.36
CA THR A 386 27.35 -12.63 -13.93
C THR A 386 26.12 -12.90 -13.07
N LEU A 387 26.24 -13.88 -12.17
CA LEU A 387 25.27 -14.14 -11.09
C LEU A 387 25.89 -14.09 -9.69
N VAL A 388 27.20 -14.32 -9.56
CA VAL A 388 27.92 -14.25 -8.29
C VAL A 388 28.81 -13.02 -8.31
N CYS A 389 28.45 -12.00 -7.53
CA CYS A 389 29.27 -10.81 -7.38
C CYS A 389 30.40 -11.02 -6.35
N ALA A 390 31.30 -10.04 -6.24
CA ALA A 390 32.33 -10.04 -5.22
C ALA A 390 31.76 -9.73 -3.82
N LEU A 391 32.47 -10.14 -2.78
CA LEU A 391 32.32 -9.54 -1.46
C LEU A 391 32.81 -8.09 -1.50
N HIS A 392 32.20 -7.23 -0.67
CA HIS A 392 32.40 -5.79 -0.75
C HIS A 392 33.77 -5.32 -0.25
N THR A 393 34.41 -6.06 0.67
CA THR A 393 35.77 -5.75 1.16
C THR A 393 36.63 -7.00 1.34
N SER A 394 37.95 -6.81 1.32
CA SER A 394 38.93 -7.86 1.64
C SER A 394 38.82 -8.34 3.09
N GLN A 395 38.33 -7.49 4.01
CA GLN A 395 38.00 -7.92 5.37
C GLN A 395 36.82 -8.90 5.38
N ALA A 396 35.81 -8.70 4.52
CA ALA A 396 34.70 -9.64 4.39
C ALA A 396 35.15 -10.99 3.81
N VAL A 397 36.12 -10.99 2.88
CA VAL A 397 36.77 -12.23 2.38
C VAL A 397 37.49 -12.96 3.53
N GLN A 398 38.22 -12.25 4.40
CA GLN A 398 38.86 -12.86 5.55
C GLN A 398 37.82 -13.43 6.53
N SER A 399 36.79 -12.66 6.91
CA SER A 399 35.71 -13.14 7.80
C SER A 399 34.92 -14.31 7.23
N TYR A 400 34.83 -14.43 5.91
CA TYR A 400 34.31 -15.62 5.25
C TYR A 400 35.24 -16.83 5.47
N LEU A 401 36.55 -16.71 5.19
CA LEU A 401 37.51 -17.80 5.36
C LEU A 401 37.62 -18.26 6.82
N ASP A 402 37.72 -17.30 7.76
CA ASP A 402 37.75 -17.57 9.21
C ASP A 402 36.50 -18.34 9.67
N CYS A 403 35.33 -18.01 9.12
CA CYS A 403 34.07 -18.71 9.40
C CYS A 403 34.06 -20.14 8.86
N ILE A 404 34.63 -20.41 7.68
CA ILE A 404 34.75 -21.77 7.16
C ILE A 404 35.62 -22.63 8.08
N GLU A 405 36.78 -22.10 8.50
CA GLU A 405 37.69 -22.80 9.43
C GLU A 405 37.01 -23.06 10.80
N GLU A 406 36.34 -22.07 11.39
CA GLU A 406 35.57 -22.23 12.65
C GLU A 406 34.43 -23.26 12.49
N CYS A 407 33.75 -23.30 11.34
CA CYS A 407 32.70 -24.29 11.07
C CYS A 407 33.25 -25.72 10.93
N GLU A 408 34.34 -25.91 10.20
CA GLU A 408 34.98 -27.24 10.05
C GLU A 408 35.53 -27.74 11.40
N ALA A 409 36.15 -26.85 12.19
CA ALA A 409 36.64 -27.15 13.54
C ALA A 409 35.49 -27.53 14.51
N ALA A 410 34.31 -26.92 14.37
CA ALA A 410 33.10 -27.29 15.11
C ALA A 410 32.40 -28.57 14.56
N GLY A 411 32.93 -29.17 13.49
CA GLY A 411 32.44 -30.42 12.89
C GLY A 411 31.28 -30.24 11.91
N GLY A 412 31.12 -29.05 11.32
CA GLY A 412 30.28 -28.84 10.15
C GLY A 412 30.97 -29.36 8.89
N LYS A 413 30.20 -29.95 7.96
CA LYS A 413 30.74 -30.56 6.74
C LYS A 413 30.51 -29.67 5.52
N VAL A 414 31.58 -29.11 4.96
CA VAL A 414 31.49 -28.38 3.68
C VAL A 414 31.08 -29.34 2.56
N LEU A 415 29.94 -29.07 1.91
CA LEU A 415 29.43 -29.86 0.78
C LEU A 415 29.82 -29.27 -0.58
N HIS A 416 29.98 -27.95 -0.64
CA HIS A 416 30.38 -27.16 -1.80
C HIS A 416 30.97 -25.83 -1.32
N GLY A 417 31.97 -25.31 -2.04
CA GLY A 417 32.63 -24.03 -1.74
C GLY A 417 33.73 -24.13 -0.69
N GLY A 418 33.86 -23.08 0.12
CA GLY A 418 34.83 -22.96 1.21
C GLY A 418 36.08 -22.14 0.85
N ARG A 419 36.24 -21.71 -0.41
CA ARG A 419 37.49 -21.08 -0.88
C ARG A 419 37.27 -19.69 -1.47
N ARG A 420 38.38 -18.98 -1.66
CA ARG A 420 38.46 -17.80 -2.54
C ARG A 420 38.44 -18.26 -3.99
N LEU A 421 37.81 -17.48 -4.86
CA LEU A 421 37.89 -17.70 -6.31
C LEU A 421 39.12 -16.96 -6.86
N ASP A 422 40.13 -17.71 -7.28
CA ASP A 422 41.33 -17.15 -7.90
C ASP A 422 41.04 -16.77 -9.36
N ASP A 423 40.82 -15.48 -9.61
CA ASP A 423 40.85 -14.94 -10.96
C ASP A 423 42.32 -14.76 -11.41
N HIS A 424 42.73 -15.55 -12.42
CA HIS A 424 44.04 -15.44 -13.06
C HIS A 424 44.36 -14.04 -13.61
N GLN A 425 43.35 -13.19 -13.83
CA GLN A 425 43.52 -11.81 -14.30
C GLN A 425 43.71 -10.80 -13.15
N ASN A 426 43.27 -11.10 -11.91
CA ASN A 426 43.31 -10.11 -10.82
C ASN A 426 43.33 -10.71 -9.41
N GLN A 427 44.54 -10.87 -8.86
CA GLN A 427 44.81 -11.39 -7.50
C GLN A 427 44.22 -10.57 -6.34
N ASN A 428 43.75 -9.34 -6.61
CA ASN A 428 43.15 -8.45 -5.60
C ASN A 428 41.60 -8.47 -5.61
N SER A 429 40.98 -9.25 -6.49
CA SER A 429 39.52 -9.38 -6.57
C SER A 429 38.93 -10.07 -5.32
N GLN A 430 37.71 -9.68 -4.94
CA GLN A 430 37.12 -10.08 -3.66
C GLN A 430 36.08 -11.22 -3.81
N PHE A 431 36.27 -12.10 -4.79
CA PHE A 431 35.37 -13.22 -5.06
C PHE A 431 35.63 -14.43 -4.15
N VAL A 432 34.56 -15.09 -3.72
CA VAL A 432 34.57 -16.33 -2.93
C VAL A 432 33.53 -17.29 -3.49
N GLU A 433 33.70 -18.59 -3.23
CA GLU A 433 32.70 -19.59 -3.58
C GLU A 433 31.47 -19.48 -2.66
N PRO A 434 30.24 -19.39 -3.20
CA PRO A 434 29.05 -19.60 -2.37
C PRO A 434 29.11 -20.98 -1.73
N THR A 435 28.88 -21.07 -0.42
CA THR A 435 29.27 -22.24 0.38
C THR A 435 28.10 -22.89 1.10
N ILE A 436 28.07 -24.21 1.11
CA ILE A 436 27.07 -25.04 1.82
C ILE A 436 27.78 -25.83 2.91
N ILE A 437 27.33 -25.71 4.16
CA ILE A 437 27.83 -26.44 5.32
C ILE A 437 26.69 -27.28 5.91
N ASP A 438 26.79 -28.61 5.81
CA ASP A 438 25.83 -29.55 6.38
C ASP A 438 26.22 -29.90 7.83
N TRP A 439 25.28 -29.71 8.75
CA TRP A 439 25.43 -30.01 10.17
C TRP A 439 24.70 -31.30 10.61
N GLY A 440 23.98 -31.97 9.71
CA GLY A 440 23.21 -33.16 10.09
C GLY A 440 22.05 -32.82 11.03
N ASP A 441 21.89 -33.66 12.05
CA ASP A 441 20.97 -33.45 13.17
C ASP A 441 21.54 -32.53 14.27
N ARG A 442 22.79 -32.06 14.16
CA ARG A 442 23.48 -31.28 15.21
C ARG A 442 22.83 -29.93 15.53
N LEU A 443 21.93 -29.44 14.68
CA LEU A 443 21.19 -28.19 14.91
C LEU A 443 19.82 -28.42 15.55
N LYS A 444 19.34 -29.68 15.68
CA LYS A 444 18.04 -30.02 16.29
C LYS A 444 17.99 -29.62 17.77
N ASP A 445 19.05 -29.93 18.52
CA ASP A 445 19.20 -29.47 19.90
C ASP A 445 19.60 -27.99 19.93
N THR A 446 18.60 -27.13 20.11
CA THR A 446 18.77 -25.68 20.16
C THR A 446 19.62 -25.20 21.35
N SER A 447 19.88 -26.05 22.35
CA SER A 447 20.78 -25.76 23.46
C SER A 447 22.26 -25.91 23.10
N SER A 448 22.59 -26.76 22.11
CA SER A 448 23.98 -27.06 21.71
C SER A 448 24.39 -26.58 20.31
N ILE A 449 23.53 -25.80 19.61
CA ILE A 449 23.87 -25.15 18.33
C ILE A 449 25.20 -24.38 18.44
N PRO A 450 26.20 -24.67 17.58
CA PRO A 450 27.49 -24.00 17.56
C PRO A 450 27.36 -22.49 17.40
N GLU A 451 28.16 -21.76 18.18
CA GLU A 451 28.10 -20.29 18.27
C GLU A 451 28.33 -19.60 16.91
N ILE A 452 29.16 -20.16 16.03
CA ILE A 452 29.37 -19.64 14.67
C ILE A 452 28.09 -19.64 13.80
N VAL A 453 27.19 -20.60 14.03
CA VAL A 453 25.88 -20.69 13.33
C VAL A 453 24.87 -19.69 13.90
N ARG A 454 25.06 -19.23 15.15
CA ARG A 454 24.22 -18.19 15.79
C ARG A 454 24.60 -16.78 15.33
N LYS A 455 25.88 -16.54 15.04
CA LYS A 455 26.41 -15.25 14.58
C LYS A 455 26.01 -14.96 13.13
N GLU A 456 25.80 -13.68 12.83
CA GLU A 456 25.74 -13.21 11.44
C GLU A 456 27.16 -13.08 10.88
N VAL A 457 27.52 -13.92 9.91
CA VAL A 457 28.65 -13.69 9.01
C VAL A 457 28.11 -13.19 7.67
N PHE A 458 28.56 -12.00 7.26
CA PHE A 458 27.98 -11.25 6.15
C PHE A 458 28.55 -11.67 4.77
N ALA A 459 28.45 -12.97 4.48
CA ALA A 459 29.03 -13.64 3.32
C ALA A 459 28.11 -14.78 2.82
N PRO A 460 28.37 -15.43 1.65
CA PRO A 460 27.47 -16.41 1.06
C PRO A 460 27.67 -17.80 1.67
N ILE A 461 27.41 -17.94 2.97
CA ILE A 461 27.52 -19.19 3.73
C ILE A 461 26.11 -19.64 4.12
N LEU A 462 25.76 -20.87 3.72
CA LEU A 462 24.47 -21.50 4.04
C LEU A 462 24.70 -22.72 4.95
N HIS A 463 24.27 -22.59 6.21
CA HIS A 463 24.25 -23.69 7.17
C HIS A 463 22.97 -24.52 6.99
N VAL A 464 23.10 -25.84 6.84
CA VAL A 464 21.98 -26.76 6.67
C VAL A 464 21.81 -27.65 7.89
N GLY A 465 20.58 -27.78 8.39
CA GLY A 465 20.18 -28.72 9.43
C GLY A 465 18.95 -29.55 9.04
N ARG A 466 18.77 -30.70 9.70
CA ARG A 466 17.59 -31.55 9.57
C ARG A 466 16.61 -31.32 10.71
N PHE A 467 15.33 -31.55 10.48
CA PHE A 467 14.27 -31.59 11.50
C PHE A 467 13.24 -32.69 11.17
N SER A 468 12.42 -33.07 12.15
CA SER A 468 11.37 -34.11 12.03
C SER A 468 9.95 -33.58 12.30
N LYS A 469 9.80 -32.39 12.93
CA LYS A 469 8.50 -31.73 13.16
C LYS A 469 8.55 -30.21 12.94
N LEU A 470 7.42 -29.56 12.63
CA LEU A 470 7.39 -28.11 12.39
C LEU A 470 7.75 -27.31 13.65
N GLU A 471 7.31 -27.76 14.83
CA GLU A 471 7.58 -27.10 16.11
C GLU A 471 9.09 -27.04 16.39
N GLU A 472 9.80 -28.13 16.10
CA GLU A 472 11.27 -28.22 16.17
C GLU A 472 11.93 -27.23 15.18
N ALA A 473 11.46 -27.16 13.93
CA ALA A 473 11.97 -26.20 12.94
C ALA A 473 11.70 -24.72 13.34
N VAL A 474 10.61 -24.46 14.07
CA VAL A 474 10.32 -23.14 14.65
C VAL A 474 11.26 -22.83 15.81
N GLU A 475 11.51 -23.78 16.73
CA GLU A 475 12.50 -23.61 17.79
C GLU A 475 13.90 -23.33 17.22
N MET A 476 14.33 -24.12 16.22
CA MET A 476 15.58 -23.93 15.49
C MET A 476 15.63 -22.57 14.77
N THR A 477 14.53 -22.10 14.19
CA THR A 477 14.44 -20.77 13.59
C THR A 477 14.64 -19.68 14.63
N ASN A 478 13.97 -19.80 15.78
CA ASN A 478 13.91 -18.81 16.85
C ASN A 478 15.11 -18.85 17.82
N SER A 479 16.06 -19.78 17.65
CA SER A 479 17.20 -20.01 18.57
C SER A 479 18.38 -19.01 18.44
N VAL A 480 18.27 -18.00 17.59
CA VAL A 480 19.31 -16.98 17.34
C VAL A 480 18.76 -15.59 17.66
N ASP A 481 19.60 -14.67 18.14
CA ASP A 481 19.14 -13.40 18.71
C ASP A 481 18.52 -12.43 17.68
N GLN A 482 18.93 -12.54 16.41
CA GLN A 482 18.36 -11.77 15.30
C GLN A 482 16.98 -12.31 14.90
N ALA A 483 16.10 -11.43 14.43
CA ALA A 483 14.74 -11.80 14.04
C ALA A 483 14.23 -10.90 12.90
N LEU A 484 15.02 -10.77 11.83
CA LEU A 484 14.65 -10.02 10.63
C LEU A 484 13.61 -10.77 9.80
N SER A 485 14.04 -11.83 9.10
CA SER A 485 13.20 -12.57 8.16
C SER A 485 13.27 -14.08 8.38
N SER A 486 12.17 -14.75 8.05
CA SER A 486 12.03 -16.20 8.05
C SER A 486 11.12 -16.66 6.91
N SER A 487 11.24 -17.92 6.49
CA SER A 487 10.42 -18.47 5.41
C SER A 487 10.06 -19.93 5.64
N LEU A 488 8.80 -20.28 5.46
CA LEU A 488 8.31 -21.67 5.42
C LEU A 488 7.93 -22.04 3.98
N PHE A 489 8.34 -23.21 3.53
CA PHE A 489 7.81 -23.86 2.34
C PHE A 489 6.98 -25.08 2.74
N SER A 490 5.67 -25.01 2.50
CA SER A 490 4.68 -26.05 2.77
C SER A 490 3.42 -25.77 1.93
N THR A 491 2.68 -26.81 1.56
CA THR A 491 1.31 -26.67 1.04
C THR A 491 0.24 -27.06 2.07
N ASP A 492 0.64 -27.44 3.28
CA ASP A 492 -0.29 -27.73 4.36
C ASP A 492 -0.77 -26.42 5.01
N ILE A 493 -2.09 -26.27 5.17
CA ILE A 493 -2.69 -25.04 5.68
C ILE A 493 -2.52 -24.89 7.20
N GLY A 494 -2.41 -26.00 7.93
CA GLY A 494 -2.10 -26.03 9.36
C GLY A 494 -0.69 -25.54 9.62
N ASP A 495 0.30 -26.01 8.87
CA ASP A 495 1.68 -25.51 8.93
C ASP A 495 1.73 -23.98 8.74
N VAL A 496 0.99 -23.47 7.76
CA VAL A 496 0.94 -22.04 7.41
C VAL A 496 0.36 -21.18 8.54
N PHE A 497 -0.76 -21.59 9.13
CA PHE A 497 -1.35 -20.88 10.28
C PHE A 497 -0.55 -21.05 11.57
N TYR A 498 0.15 -22.17 11.76
CA TYR A 498 1.06 -22.34 12.89
C TYR A 498 2.27 -21.40 12.77
N TRP A 499 2.93 -21.41 11.61
CA TRP A 499 4.12 -20.61 11.31
C TRP A 499 3.89 -19.10 11.38
N THR A 500 2.73 -18.63 10.92
CA THR A 500 2.32 -17.21 10.99
C THR A 500 1.61 -16.85 12.30
N GLY A 501 1.33 -17.84 13.16
CA GLY A 501 0.65 -17.67 14.43
C GLY A 501 1.59 -17.31 15.60
N PRO A 502 1.04 -17.13 16.81
CA PRO A 502 1.80 -16.68 17.99
C PRO A 502 2.86 -17.67 18.48
N ASN A 503 2.74 -18.95 18.11
CA ASN A 503 3.71 -20.00 18.43
C ASN A 503 4.71 -20.26 17.29
N GLY A 504 4.63 -19.50 16.19
CA GLY A 504 5.42 -19.69 14.98
C GLY A 504 6.70 -18.86 14.96
N SER A 505 7.01 -18.27 13.81
CA SER A 505 8.22 -17.47 13.66
C SER A 505 8.13 -16.15 14.41
N ARG A 506 9.19 -15.80 15.15
CA ARG A 506 9.29 -14.51 15.86
C ARG A 506 9.85 -13.35 15.02
N CYS A 507 10.10 -13.57 13.74
CA CYS A 507 10.71 -12.58 12.85
C CYS A 507 9.77 -11.41 12.52
N GLY A 508 10.34 -10.28 12.09
CA GLY A 508 9.55 -9.14 11.64
C GLY A 508 8.95 -9.34 10.24
N ILE A 509 9.60 -10.15 9.40
CA ILE A 509 9.12 -10.65 8.11
C ILE A 509 8.93 -12.16 8.24
N VAL A 510 7.72 -12.66 7.95
CA VAL A 510 7.35 -14.08 8.09
C VAL A 510 6.70 -14.55 6.79
N ASN A 511 7.48 -15.25 5.97
CA ASN A 511 7.07 -15.62 4.62
C ASN A 511 6.60 -17.07 4.53
N VAL A 512 5.74 -17.34 3.54
CA VAL A 512 5.26 -18.67 3.15
C VAL A 512 5.40 -18.82 1.64
N ASN A 513 6.05 -19.90 1.20
CA ASN A 513 6.37 -20.22 -0.21
C ASN A 513 7.10 -19.10 -0.98
N ALA A 514 7.76 -18.19 -0.26
CA ALA A 514 8.66 -17.16 -0.75
C ALA A 514 9.96 -17.18 0.08
N GLY A 515 11.09 -16.78 -0.50
CA GLY A 515 12.38 -16.78 0.21
C GLY A 515 12.51 -15.65 1.24
N THR A 516 13.61 -15.63 2.00
CA THR A 516 13.80 -14.67 3.11
C THR A 516 13.98 -13.23 2.63
N SER A 517 14.40 -13.00 1.38
CA SER A 517 14.38 -11.67 0.74
C SER A 517 13.01 -11.28 0.15
N GLY A 518 11.94 -12.06 0.36
CA GLY A 518 10.59 -11.71 -0.06
C GLY A 518 10.02 -10.58 0.80
N ALA A 519 10.23 -9.34 0.38
CA ALA A 519 9.65 -8.13 0.98
C ALA A 519 9.34 -7.13 -0.14
N GLU A 520 8.39 -6.22 0.09
CA GLU A 520 7.95 -5.24 -0.90
C GLU A 520 7.53 -3.92 -0.25
N ILE A 521 7.53 -2.84 -1.05
CA ILE A 521 7.36 -1.46 -0.59
C ILE A 521 6.09 -1.23 0.26
N GLY A 522 5.01 -1.96 -0.02
CA GLY A 522 3.72 -1.78 0.65
C GLY A 522 3.69 -2.20 2.12
N ALA A 523 4.62 -3.07 2.56
CA ALA A 523 4.70 -3.57 3.93
C ALA A 523 5.78 -2.86 4.75
N GLY A 524 5.63 -2.83 6.08
CA GLY A 524 6.67 -2.32 6.97
C GLY A 524 7.84 -3.28 7.01
N PHE A 525 8.94 -2.95 6.35
CA PHE A 525 10.18 -3.71 6.36
C PHE A 525 10.86 -3.59 7.74
N GLY A 526 11.42 -4.67 8.28
CA GLY A 526 12.29 -4.62 9.45
C GLY A 526 12.05 -5.75 10.45
N GLY A 527 12.93 -5.87 11.45
CA GLY A 527 12.99 -7.03 12.33
C GLY A 527 12.66 -6.81 13.81
N ASN A 528 12.63 -7.89 14.56
CA ASN A 528 12.40 -7.91 16.01
C ASN A 528 13.73 -8.19 16.77
N PHE A 529 13.68 -8.18 18.11
CA PHE A 529 14.82 -8.54 18.98
C PHE A 529 16.11 -7.78 18.61
N HIS A 530 17.23 -8.48 18.38
CA HIS A 530 18.52 -7.84 18.08
C HIS A 530 18.58 -7.20 16.69
N THR A 531 17.58 -7.44 15.81
CA THR A 531 17.44 -6.67 14.57
C THR A 531 16.97 -5.23 14.83
N GLY A 532 16.45 -4.91 16.03
CA GLY A 532 16.36 -3.53 16.51
C GLY A 532 14.97 -2.90 16.61
N TRP A 533 13.90 -3.61 16.22
CA TRP A 533 12.51 -3.14 16.27
C TRP A 533 12.16 -1.92 15.40
N GLY A 534 13.09 -1.43 14.57
CA GLY A 534 12.78 -0.44 13.53
C GLY A 534 11.74 -0.97 12.54
N ARG A 535 11.07 -0.06 11.81
CA ARG A 535 10.39 -0.40 10.56
C ARG A 535 10.58 0.68 9.50
N GLU A 536 10.74 0.28 8.26
CA GLU A 536 10.94 1.16 7.10
C GLU A 536 9.91 0.88 5.99
N SER A 537 9.90 1.72 4.95
CA SER A 537 9.00 1.62 3.79
C SER A 537 7.49 1.69 4.10
N GLY A 538 6.80 0.56 4.16
CA GLY A 538 5.34 0.51 4.02
C GLY A 538 4.55 0.47 5.34
N GLY A 539 3.30 0.01 5.22
CA GLY A 539 2.37 -0.08 6.34
C GLY A 539 2.21 1.24 7.09
N ASP A 540 2.46 1.22 8.40
CA ASP A 540 2.45 2.40 9.27
C ASP A 540 3.85 2.82 9.77
N ALA A 541 4.92 2.38 9.10
CA ALA A 541 6.30 2.78 9.41
C ALA A 541 6.48 4.31 9.49
N TRP A 542 5.73 5.06 8.67
CA TRP A 542 5.68 6.53 8.65
C TRP A 542 5.40 7.16 10.03
N LYS A 543 4.68 6.46 10.93
CA LYS A 543 4.39 6.95 12.29
C LYS A 543 5.66 7.20 13.11
N GLN A 544 6.77 6.53 12.78
CA GLN A 544 8.07 6.74 13.43
C GLN A 544 8.67 8.11 13.13
N TYR A 545 8.35 8.68 11.96
CA TYR A 545 8.81 10.00 11.52
C TYR A 545 7.92 11.15 12.02
N CYS A 546 6.93 10.84 12.87
CA CYS A 546 6.05 11.81 13.51
C CYS A 546 6.18 11.82 15.04
N ARG A 547 5.78 12.95 15.64
CA ARG A 547 5.39 13.05 17.05
C ARG A 547 3.85 13.11 17.14
N TRP A 548 3.31 12.51 18.18
CA TRP A 548 1.86 12.38 18.39
C TRP A 548 1.36 13.37 19.44
N SER A 549 0.08 13.76 19.35
CA SER A 549 -0.55 14.67 20.31
C SER A 549 -2.03 14.34 20.41
N SER A 550 -2.51 14.04 21.62
CA SER A 550 -3.92 13.81 21.92
C SER A 550 -4.55 15.12 22.39
N CYS A 551 -5.32 15.75 21.50
CA CYS A 551 -5.91 17.06 21.68
C CYS A 551 -7.39 16.93 22.05
N THR A 552 -7.70 17.12 23.33
CA THR A 552 -9.08 17.28 23.81
C THR A 552 -9.54 18.72 23.56
N ILE A 553 -10.61 18.89 22.79
CA ILE A 553 -11.19 20.19 22.44
C ILE A 553 -12.58 20.26 23.06
N ASN A 554 -12.77 21.16 24.03
CA ASN A 554 -14.09 21.57 24.50
C ASN A 554 -14.68 22.57 23.48
N PHE A 555 -15.90 22.30 23.03
CA PHE A 555 -16.68 23.19 22.15
C PHE A 555 -18.02 23.60 22.78
N SER A 556 -18.20 23.34 24.09
CA SER A 556 -19.28 23.86 24.91
C SER A 556 -18.84 25.07 25.74
N ASP A 557 -19.80 25.75 26.35
CA ASP A 557 -19.60 26.77 27.39
C ASP A 557 -19.43 26.16 28.80
N GLN A 558 -19.58 24.85 28.95
CA GLN A 558 -19.50 24.14 30.21
C GLN A 558 -18.07 23.67 30.49
N MET A 559 -17.62 23.83 31.73
CA MET A 559 -16.41 23.17 32.24
C MET A 559 -16.82 22.12 33.28
N PRO A 560 -17.06 20.86 32.88
CA PRO A 560 -17.36 19.79 33.83
C PRO A 560 -16.14 19.58 34.72
N LEU A 561 -16.24 20.07 35.95
CA LEU A 561 -15.23 19.87 36.97
C LEU A 561 -15.21 18.39 37.37
N ALA A 562 -14.03 17.77 37.27
CA ALA A 562 -13.86 16.36 37.62
C ALA A 562 -14.19 16.13 39.10
N GLN A 563 -14.61 14.90 39.42
CA GLN A 563 -14.88 14.43 40.79
C GLN A 563 -16.00 15.19 41.53
N GLY A 564 -16.87 15.92 40.83
CA GLY A 564 -18.01 16.63 41.45
C GLY A 564 -17.62 17.86 42.28
N ILE A 565 -16.36 18.30 42.20
CA ILE A 565 -15.88 19.53 42.84
C ILE A 565 -16.56 20.72 42.16
N ASN A 566 -17.05 21.70 42.94
CA ASN A 566 -17.62 22.93 42.38
C ASN A 566 -16.88 24.17 42.92
N PHE A 567 -16.22 24.91 42.04
CA PHE A 567 -15.51 26.16 42.36
C PHE A 567 -16.41 27.41 42.31
N SER A 568 -17.73 27.28 42.45
CA SER A 568 -18.71 28.38 42.46
C SER A 568 -18.64 29.30 43.71
N ILE A 569 -17.43 29.58 44.20
CA ILE A 569 -17.13 30.55 45.27
C ILE A 569 -16.82 31.93 44.67
N TYR A 570 -16.49 32.03 43.38
CA TYR A 570 -16.08 33.28 42.72
C TYR A 570 -17.13 33.93 41.79
N ALA A 571 -18.37 33.44 41.76
CA ALA A 571 -19.46 34.09 41.03
C ALA A 571 -20.06 35.32 41.75
N GLY A 572 -19.64 35.60 42.99
CA GLY A 572 -20.15 36.70 43.82
C GLY A 572 -19.48 38.07 43.61
N MET A 573 -18.45 38.18 42.75
CA MET A 573 -17.73 39.44 42.54
C MET A 573 -17.43 39.69 41.05
N CYS A 574 -17.68 40.93 40.60
CA CYS A 574 -17.22 41.52 39.32
C CYS A 574 -17.95 41.20 37.99
N VAL A 575 -19.26 40.89 37.98
CA VAL A 575 -20.05 40.92 36.71
C VAL A 575 -21.11 42.04 36.63
N GLU A 576 -21.66 42.51 37.76
CA GLU A 576 -22.78 43.47 37.73
C GLU A 576 -22.40 44.94 37.39
N LYS A 577 -21.11 45.31 37.43
CA LYS A 577 -20.69 46.74 37.35
C LYS A 577 -20.31 47.27 35.96
N LEU A 578 -20.38 46.47 34.90
CA LEU A 578 -19.93 46.85 33.54
C LEU A 578 -21.05 47.00 32.49
N ARG A 579 -22.34 46.88 32.86
CA ARG A 579 -23.46 47.06 31.91
C ARG A 579 -24.20 48.41 31.99
N SER A 580 -23.84 49.30 32.92
CA SER A 580 -24.58 50.56 33.16
C SER A 580 -23.99 51.83 32.54
N LEU A 581 -22.84 51.75 31.86
CA LEU A 581 -22.11 52.92 31.33
C LEU A 581 -21.60 52.70 29.89
N HIS A 582 -22.46 52.86 28.89
CA HIS A 582 -22.26 53.85 27.81
C HIS A 582 -23.44 53.99 26.83
N CYS A 583 -23.63 55.23 26.35
CA CYS A 583 -24.45 55.69 25.22
C CYS A 583 -25.98 55.48 25.19
N ARG A 584 -26.69 56.57 25.51
CA ARG A 584 -28.04 56.87 25.04
C ARG A 584 -28.03 57.39 23.59
N ARG A 585 -29.11 57.09 22.84
CA ARG A 585 -29.56 57.76 21.59
C ARG A 585 -28.63 57.56 20.37
N SER A 586 -29.11 57.57 19.12
CA SER A 586 -30.40 58.08 18.59
C SER A 586 -30.96 57.20 17.46
N SER A 587 -32.26 57.36 17.19
CA SER A 587 -32.97 56.73 16.08
C SER A 587 -33.17 57.72 14.91
N SER A 588 -32.68 57.40 13.72
CA SER A 588 -33.09 58.09 12.48
C SER A 588 -32.88 57.24 11.22
N SER A 589 -33.91 57.23 10.37
CA SER A 589 -33.89 57.07 8.90
C SER A 589 -32.90 56.08 8.24
N LEU A 590 -33.44 54.95 7.77
CA LEU A 590 -32.85 54.14 6.69
C LEU A 590 -33.14 54.78 5.31
N PRO A 591 -32.14 55.00 4.45
CA PRO A 591 -32.32 55.10 3.01
C PRO A 591 -31.97 53.78 2.28
N ARG A 592 -32.65 53.52 1.16
CA ARG A 592 -32.28 52.45 0.21
C ARG A 592 -30.87 52.70 -0.36
N ILE A 593 -30.07 51.64 -0.52
CA ILE A 593 -28.97 51.62 -1.50
C ILE A 593 -29.08 50.34 -2.34
N GLN A 594 -28.79 50.48 -3.63
CA GLN A 594 -29.03 49.47 -4.68
C GLN A 594 -27.91 48.43 -4.77
N THR A 595 -28.25 47.31 -5.41
CA THR A 595 -27.33 46.33 -5.99
C THR A 595 -26.33 46.95 -6.95
N PHE A 596 -25.08 46.48 -6.93
CA PHE A 596 -24.22 46.43 -8.11
C PHE A 596 -23.45 45.12 -8.17
N SER A 597 -23.45 44.48 -9.34
CA SER A 597 -22.60 43.35 -9.67
C SER A 597 -21.22 43.83 -10.12
N SER A 598 -20.16 43.08 -9.79
CA SER A 598 -18.90 43.11 -10.54
C SER A 598 -18.72 41.79 -11.28
N SER A 599 -18.23 41.87 -12.52
CA SER A 599 -18.01 40.74 -13.40
C SER A 599 -16.63 40.85 -14.06
N SER A 600 -16.09 39.69 -14.46
CA SER A 600 -14.98 39.53 -15.41
C SER A 600 -13.56 39.88 -14.92
N PRO A 601 -12.49 39.42 -15.60
CA PRO A 601 -12.33 38.23 -16.46
C PRO A 601 -11.38 37.22 -15.73
N SER A 602 -10.52 36.35 -16.30
CA SER A 602 -10.09 36.00 -17.67
C SER A 602 -9.52 34.56 -17.73
N CYS A 603 -9.27 34.06 -18.96
CA CYS A 603 -8.10 33.30 -19.47
C CYS A 603 -7.38 32.18 -18.67
N SER A 604 -6.61 31.25 -19.27
CA SER A 604 -6.62 30.49 -20.55
C SER A 604 -5.30 29.71 -20.67
N HIS A 605 -5.34 28.42 -21.05
CA HIS A 605 -4.33 27.57 -21.74
C HIS A 605 -4.57 26.10 -21.30
N ASP A 606 -4.69 25.07 -22.14
CA ASP A 606 -4.19 24.74 -23.48
C ASP A 606 -2.79 24.06 -23.51
N ASN A 607 -2.87 22.73 -23.68
CA ASN A 607 -1.98 21.80 -24.41
C ASN A 607 -0.44 21.79 -24.20
N PRO A 608 0.15 20.62 -23.86
CA PRO A 608 1.58 20.37 -24.02
C PRO A 608 1.98 19.17 -24.92
N LEU A 609 1.11 18.56 -25.77
CA LEU A 609 1.54 17.48 -26.70
C LEU A 609 0.89 17.43 -28.11
N GLY A 610 -0.22 18.11 -28.39
CA GLY A 610 -0.63 18.52 -29.74
C GLY A 610 -0.83 17.47 -30.87
N LEU A 611 -2.05 16.89 -30.94
CA LEU A 611 -2.82 16.59 -32.19
C LEU A 611 -2.26 15.45 -33.12
N PRO A 612 -3.04 14.88 -34.08
CA PRO A 612 -4.29 15.35 -34.72
C PRO A 612 -5.54 14.44 -34.59
N ALA A 613 -6.59 14.81 -35.32
CA ALA A 613 -7.98 14.36 -35.16
C ALA A 613 -8.45 13.26 -36.14
N GLN A 614 -9.57 12.63 -35.77
CA GLN A 614 -10.58 11.88 -36.55
C GLN A 614 -10.25 11.04 -37.82
N GLN A 615 -10.75 9.79 -37.74
CA GLN A 615 -11.42 8.96 -38.77
C GLN A 615 -10.66 7.98 -39.71
N ALA A 616 -11.17 6.74 -39.66
CA ALA A 616 -11.34 5.71 -40.71
C ALA A 616 -10.12 4.96 -41.31
N GLY A 617 -10.13 3.62 -41.18
CA GLY A 617 -9.34 2.70 -42.01
C GLY A 617 -8.88 1.39 -41.32
N LEU A 618 -9.45 0.25 -41.71
CA LEU A 618 -8.87 -1.11 -41.56
C LEU A 618 -7.91 -1.41 -42.75
N PRO A 619 -7.05 -2.47 -42.79
CA PRO A 619 -6.67 -3.48 -41.77
C PRO A 619 -5.13 -3.83 -41.71
N ARG A 620 -4.78 -4.90 -40.98
CA ARG A 620 -3.55 -5.76 -41.03
C ARG A 620 -2.33 -5.42 -40.17
N SER A 621 -1.47 -6.44 -40.03
CA SER A 621 -0.51 -6.76 -38.97
C SER A 621 0.70 -5.83 -38.75
N GLY A 622 1.12 -5.71 -37.48
CA GLY A 622 2.51 -5.41 -37.09
C GLY A 622 2.70 -4.16 -36.25
N SER A 623 3.25 -4.32 -35.04
CA SER A 623 3.60 -3.26 -34.04
C SER A 623 2.46 -2.78 -33.12
N PRO A 624 2.72 -2.50 -31.82
CA PRO A 624 1.69 -2.16 -30.83
C PRO A 624 1.27 -0.67 -30.87
N PRO A 625 0.00 -0.34 -30.55
CA PRO A 625 -0.55 1.02 -30.68
C PRO A 625 -0.27 1.92 -29.45
N ARG A 626 -0.20 3.23 -29.68
CA ARG A 626 -0.12 4.26 -28.62
C ARG A 626 -1.52 4.78 -28.24
N LEU A 627 -1.74 5.02 -26.96
CA LEU A 627 -2.97 5.61 -26.40
C LEU A 627 -2.85 7.12 -26.24
N ASN A 628 -3.84 7.89 -26.71
CA ASN A 628 -3.99 9.32 -26.40
C ASN A 628 -4.98 9.52 -25.23
N ILE A 629 -4.60 10.33 -24.25
CA ILE A 629 -5.36 10.53 -22.99
C ILE A 629 -5.96 11.95 -22.96
N SER A 630 -7.29 12.06 -22.96
CA SER A 630 -8.01 13.33 -22.73
C SER A 630 -8.40 13.50 -21.26
N ARG A 631 -8.04 14.64 -20.66
CA ARG A 631 -8.25 14.95 -19.23
C ARG A 631 -9.67 15.44 -18.89
N SER A 632 -10.70 14.67 -19.20
CA SER A 632 -12.09 14.98 -18.81
C SER A 632 -12.70 13.86 -17.97
N LEU A 633 -13.65 14.20 -17.09
CA LEU A 633 -14.55 13.20 -16.52
C LEU A 633 -15.21 12.41 -17.68
N PRO A 634 -15.47 11.10 -17.52
CA PRO A 634 -16.16 10.33 -18.54
C PRO A 634 -17.50 11.00 -18.89
N THR A 635 -17.71 11.26 -20.18
CA THR A 635 -19.02 11.65 -20.67
C THR A 635 -19.97 10.48 -20.48
N LYS A 636 -21.08 10.69 -19.75
CA LYS A 636 -22.16 9.70 -19.67
C LYS A 636 -22.59 9.28 -21.07
N ARG A 637 -22.77 7.99 -21.28
CA ARG A 637 -23.23 7.39 -22.54
C ARG A 637 -24.46 6.53 -22.29
N ASP A 638 -25.24 6.33 -23.35
CA ASP A 638 -26.39 5.44 -23.31
C ASP A 638 -25.94 3.97 -23.32
N ILE A 639 -26.77 3.08 -22.78
CA ILE A 639 -26.56 1.63 -22.88
C ILE A 639 -27.00 1.20 -24.30
N PRO A 640 -26.16 0.46 -25.06
CA PRO A 640 -26.51 0.02 -26.41
C PRO A 640 -27.84 -0.74 -26.45
N ASN A 641 -28.67 -0.42 -27.44
CA ASN A 641 -29.99 -1.04 -27.65
C ASN A 641 -30.97 -0.90 -26.47
N VAL A 642 -30.84 0.15 -25.64
CA VAL A 642 -31.76 0.47 -24.53
C VAL A 642 -32.25 1.92 -24.65
N ARG A 643 -33.58 2.12 -24.65
CA ARG A 643 -34.19 3.45 -24.80
C ARG A 643 -34.30 4.25 -23.49
N LYS A 644 -34.53 3.58 -22.35
CA LYS A 644 -34.67 4.19 -21.03
C LYS A 644 -34.00 3.34 -19.96
N VAL A 645 -33.37 4.00 -18.97
CA VAL A 645 -32.71 3.34 -17.84
C VAL A 645 -33.35 3.79 -16.52
N LEU A 646 -33.89 2.82 -15.78
CA LEU A 646 -34.45 2.97 -14.45
C LEU A 646 -33.57 2.24 -13.43
N VAL A 647 -33.00 2.96 -12.46
CA VAL A 647 -32.19 2.34 -11.40
C VAL A 647 -32.99 2.13 -10.12
N VAL A 648 -32.86 0.96 -9.50
CA VAL A 648 -33.44 0.62 -8.20
C VAL A 648 -32.29 0.51 -7.21
N ALA A 649 -32.32 1.35 -6.18
CA ALA A 649 -31.22 1.51 -5.23
C ALA A 649 -31.70 1.40 -3.79
N SER A 650 -30.83 0.93 -2.91
CA SER A 650 -31.03 1.02 -1.47
C SER A 650 -29.80 1.57 -0.79
N GLY A 651 -30.00 2.41 0.22
CA GLY A 651 -28.91 2.95 1.01
C GLY A 651 -28.24 1.91 1.93
N LYS A 652 -28.92 0.78 2.19
CA LYS A 652 -28.49 -0.31 3.07
C LYS A 652 -28.78 -1.68 2.40
N GLY A 653 -27.97 -2.69 2.73
CA GLY A 653 -28.26 -4.09 2.38
C GLY A 653 -29.45 -4.66 3.19
N GLY A 654 -30.09 -5.70 2.66
CA GLY A 654 -31.15 -6.45 3.36
C GLY A 654 -32.57 -5.83 3.33
N VAL A 655 -32.78 -4.68 2.69
CA VAL A 655 -34.12 -4.04 2.58
C VAL A 655 -35.03 -4.62 1.48
N GLY A 656 -34.64 -5.75 0.85
CA GLY A 656 -35.40 -6.39 -0.24
C GLY A 656 -35.33 -5.68 -1.60
N LYS A 657 -34.32 -4.82 -1.82
CA LYS A 657 -34.05 -4.06 -3.06
C LYS A 657 -34.25 -4.91 -4.34
N SER A 658 -33.57 -6.05 -4.45
CA SER A 658 -33.59 -6.91 -5.63
C SER A 658 -34.97 -7.53 -5.88
N THR A 659 -35.68 -7.92 -4.81
CA THR A 659 -37.08 -8.38 -4.87
C THR A 659 -38.01 -7.30 -5.42
N ILE A 660 -37.79 -6.03 -5.04
CA ILE A 660 -38.53 -4.88 -5.59
C ILE A 660 -38.16 -4.66 -7.06
N ALA A 661 -36.88 -4.70 -7.43
CA ALA A 661 -36.43 -4.50 -8.82
C ALA A 661 -37.02 -5.53 -9.78
N VAL A 662 -36.97 -6.82 -9.40
CA VAL A 662 -37.55 -7.94 -10.16
C VAL A 662 -39.06 -7.77 -10.34
N ASN A 663 -39.80 -7.54 -9.25
CA ASN A 663 -41.25 -7.39 -9.33
C ASN A 663 -41.69 -6.14 -10.08
N LEU A 664 -40.95 -5.03 -9.95
CA LEU A 664 -41.21 -3.80 -10.71
C LEU A 664 -41.00 -4.03 -12.22
N ALA A 665 -39.91 -4.67 -12.64
CA ALA A 665 -39.65 -4.98 -14.04
C ALA A 665 -40.74 -5.89 -14.65
N VAL A 666 -41.10 -6.96 -13.93
CA VAL A 666 -42.18 -7.88 -14.33
C VAL A 666 -43.54 -7.17 -14.37
N GLN A 667 -43.88 -6.37 -13.37
CA GLN A 667 -45.18 -5.69 -13.31
C GLN A 667 -45.33 -4.64 -14.41
N ILE A 668 -44.27 -3.90 -14.74
CA ILE A 668 -44.26 -2.97 -15.89
C ILE A 668 -44.50 -3.73 -17.20
N ARG A 669 -43.87 -4.90 -17.39
CA ARG A 669 -44.10 -5.76 -18.57
C ARG A 669 -45.50 -6.37 -18.61
N ASN A 670 -46.11 -6.63 -17.46
CA ASN A 670 -47.48 -7.17 -17.38
C ASN A 670 -48.56 -6.10 -17.62
N GLN A 671 -48.22 -4.81 -17.49
CA GLN A 671 -49.13 -3.68 -17.74
C GLN A 671 -48.96 -3.01 -19.10
N SER A 672 -47.89 -3.34 -19.84
CA SER A 672 -47.54 -2.63 -21.06
C SER A 672 -46.81 -3.51 -22.07
N ASP A 673 -46.98 -3.21 -23.36
CA ASP A 673 -46.29 -3.93 -24.44
C ASP A 673 -44.78 -3.65 -24.52
N LEU A 674 -44.24 -2.85 -23.59
CA LEU A 674 -42.83 -2.44 -23.54
C LEU A 674 -41.90 -3.64 -23.37
N ARG A 675 -40.79 -3.65 -24.12
CA ARG A 675 -39.70 -4.61 -23.91
C ARG A 675 -38.90 -4.17 -22.70
N VAL A 676 -39.04 -4.91 -21.62
CA VAL A 676 -38.36 -4.65 -20.34
C VAL A 676 -37.22 -5.65 -20.15
N GLY A 677 -36.04 -5.14 -19.81
CA GLY A 677 -34.92 -5.93 -19.33
C GLY A 677 -34.63 -5.68 -17.85
N LEU A 678 -33.85 -6.59 -17.26
CA LEU A 678 -33.36 -6.52 -15.90
C LEU A 678 -31.84 -6.78 -15.89
N LEU A 679 -31.08 -5.87 -15.27
CA LEU A 679 -29.64 -6.00 -15.06
C LEU A 679 -29.31 -5.97 -13.56
N ASP A 680 -28.60 -6.98 -13.11
CA ASP A 680 -28.08 -7.09 -11.74
C ASP A 680 -26.61 -6.62 -11.70
N LEU A 681 -26.37 -5.51 -11.00
CA LEU A 681 -25.03 -4.97 -10.74
C LEU A 681 -24.57 -5.18 -9.29
N ASP A 682 -25.27 -6.01 -8.51
CA ASP A 682 -24.89 -6.32 -7.13
C ASP A 682 -23.77 -7.38 -7.09
N ILE A 683 -22.56 -6.98 -7.53
CA ILE A 683 -21.46 -7.91 -7.84
C ILE A 683 -21.05 -8.82 -6.66
N PHE A 684 -21.28 -8.36 -5.43
CA PHE A 684 -20.90 -9.07 -4.21
C PHE A 684 -22.01 -9.97 -3.65
N GLY A 685 -23.22 -9.93 -4.22
CA GLY A 685 -24.37 -10.71 -3.76
C GLY A 685 -25.49 -10.83 -4.80
N PRO A 686 -25.20 -11.34 -6.01
CA PRO A 686 -26.18 -11.41 -7.10
C PRO A 686 -27.35 -12.33 -6.70
N SER A 687 -28.53 -11.75 -6.55
CA SER A 687 -29.75 -12.47 -6.14
C SER A 687 -30.77 -12.62 -7.26
N VAL A 688 -30.63 -11.84 -8.34
CA VAL A 688 -31.55 -11.87 -9.49
C VAL A 688 -31.62 -13.24 -10.19
N PRO A 689 -30.52 -14.01 -10.37
CA PRO A 689 -30.60 -15.37 -10.90
C PRO A 689 -31.61 -16.25 -10.15
N LYS A 690 -31.61 -16.21 -8.81
CA LYS A 690 -32.54 -16.97 -7.98
C LYS A 690 -33.98 -16.44 -8.09
N LEU A 691 -34.15 -15.13 -7.95
CA LEU A 691 -35.46 -14.46 -8.02
C LEU A 691 -36.18 -14.65 -9.37
N MET A 692 -35.42 -14.88 -10.44
CA MET A 692 -35.92 -15.15 -11.78
C MET A 692 -36.00 -16.63 -12.15
N GLY A 693 -35.59 -17.56 -11.27
CA GLY A 693 -35.56 -19.00 -11.57
C GLY A 693 -34.60 -19.34 -12.72
N LEU A 694 -33.37 -18.82 -12.65
CA LEU A 694 -32.30 -18.96 -13.65
C LEU A 694 -30.98 -19.43 -13.00
N ASP A 695 -31.06 -20.10 -11.84
CA ASP A 695 -29.91 -20.51 -11.01
C ASP A 695 -29.28 -21.87 -11.41
N GLU A 696 -29.89 -22.64 -12.31
CA GLU A 696 -29.43 -23.98 -12.72
C GLU A 696 -28.30 -23.95 -13.78
N GLY A 697 -27.11 -23.46 -13.41
CA GLY A 697 -25.89 -23.63 -14.23
C GLY A 697 -25.90 -22.98 -15.62
N LEU A 698 -26.84 -22.07 -15.86
CA LEU A 698 -27.04 -21.39 -17.14
C LEU A 698 -25.99 -20.28 -17.34
N SER A 699 -25.16 -20.41 -18.37
CA SER A 699 -24.24 -19.36 -18.82
C SER A 699 -24.82 -18.62 -20.05
N PRO A 700 -24.57 -17.31 -20.20
CA PRO A 700 -25.01 -16.56 -21.36
C PRO A 700 -24.14 -16.92 -22.58
N GLU A 701 -24.80 -17.10 -23.72
CA GLU A 701 -24.10 -17.23 -25.01
C GLU A 701 -23.51 -15.89 -25.45
N LEU A 702 -22.56 -15.95 -26.38
CA LEU A 702 -21.97 -14.77 -27.03
C LEU A 702 -22.51 -14.63 -28.46
N THR A 703 -22.68 -13.39 -28.91
CA THR A 703 -22.86 -13.08 -30.34
C THR A 703 -21.54 -13.23 -31.10
N ASP A 704 -21.60 -13.25 -32.44
CA ASP A 704 -20.40 -13.19 -33.32
C ASP A 704 -19.49 -11.97 -33.04
N GLN A 705 -20.00 -10.96 -32.34
CA GLN A 705 -19.28 -9.75 -31.94
C GLN A 705 -18.75 -9.81 -30.49
N ASN A 706 -18.77 -11.00 -29.86
CA ASN A 706 -18.41 -11.26 -28.46
C ASN A 706 -19.24 -10.47 -27.42
N ALA A 707 -20.44 -9.98 -27.78
CA ALA A 707 -21.37 -9.38 -26.83
C ALA A 707 -22.20 -10.47 -26.14
N LEU A 708 -22.44 -10.32 -24.83
CA LEU A 708 -23.21 -11.25 -24.01
C LEU A 708 -24.70 -11.22 -24.37
N ILE A 709 -25.30 -12.37 -24.61
CA ILE A 709 -26.73 -12.51 -24.87
C ILE A 709 -27.45 -12.75 -23.54
N PRO A 710 -28.40 -11.89 -23.12
CA PRO A 710 -29.13 -12.07 -21.86
C PRO A 710 -30.00 -13.33 -21.88
N LEU A 711 -30.04 -14.02 -20.74
CA LEU A 711 -30.99 -15.10 -20.48
C LEU A 711 -32.41 -14.53 -20.39
N ARG A 712 -33.45 -15.37 -20.50
CA ARG A 712 -34.84 -14.90 -20.46
C ARG A 712 -35.71 -15.81 -19.61
N ASN A 713 -36.40 -15.23 -18.63
CA ASN A 713 -37.53 -15.88 -17.97
C ASN A 713 -38.65 -14.86 -17.74
N HIS A 714 -39.88 -15.32 -17.53
CA HIS A 714 -41.04 -14.47 -17.22
C HIS A 714 -41.30 -13.34 -18.24
N GLY A 715 -40.86 -13.53 -19.48
CA GLY A 715 -40.91 -12.54 -20.56
C GLY A 715 -39.81 -11.47 -20.53
N ILE A 716 -39.03 -11.36 -19.44
CA ILE A 716 -37.98 -10.37 -19.20
C ILE A 716 -36.61 -10.88 -19.64
N SER A 717 -35.85 -10.07 -20.38
CA SER A 717 -34.44 -10.33 -20.67
C SER A 717 -33.57 -9.96 -19.46
N CYS A 718 -32.75 -10.88 -18.97
CA CYS A 718 -32.06 -10.80 -17.69
C CYS A 718 -30.54 -11.00 -17.86
N MET A 719 -29.75 -10.15 -17.18
CA MET A 719 -28.30 -10.31 -17.08
C MET A 719 -27.84 -10.09 -15.62
N SER A 720 -26.88 -10.88 -15.15
CA SER A 720 -26.28 -10.78 -13.81
C SER A 720 -24.85 -11.27 -13.86
N ILE A 721 -23.98 -10.76 -12.96
CA ILE A 721 -22.66 -11.34 -12.73
C ILE A 721 -22.74 -12.82 -12.33
N GLY A 722 -23.85 -13.24 -11.70
CA GLY A 722 -24.07 -14.61 -11.25
C GLY A 722 -24.08 -15.63 -12.39
N PHE A 723 -24.38 -15.23 -13.64
CA PHE A 723 -24.29 -16.11 -14.81
C PHE A 723 -22.87 -16.22 -15.40
N LEU A 724 -21.93 -15.37 -14.96
CA LEU A 724 -20.53 -15.33 -15.42
C LEU A 724 -19.57 -15.99 -14.43
N ILE A 725 -20.05 -16.36 -13.24
CA ILE A 725 -19.31 -17.14 -12.24
C ILE A 725 -19.56 -18.61 -12.56
N PRO A 726 -18.51 -19.44 -12.79
CA PRO A 726 -18.69 -20.87 -12.99
C PRO A 726 -19.35 -21.50 -11.77
N ALA A 727 -20.32 -22.40 -11.99
CA ALA A 727 -20.83 -23.26 -10.94
C ALA A 727 -19.69 -24.15 -10.44
N SER A 728 -19.22 -23.88 -9.22
CA SER A 728 -18.20 -24.64 -8.54
C SER A 728 -18.80 -25.86 -7.84
N ASP A 729 -18.03 -26.94 -7.74
CA ASP A 729 -18.43 -28.17 -7.03
C ASP A 729 -18.66 -27.96 -5.52
N SER A 730 -18.35 -26.76 -5.00
CA SER A 730 -18.73 -26.30 -3.66
C SER A 730 -19.58 -25.02 -3.75
N PRO A 731 -20.80 -24.97 -3.17
CA PRO A 731 -21.66 -23.77 -3.19
C PRO A 731 -21.04 -22.50 -2.59
N ASP A 732 -19.97 -22.63 -1.81
CA ASP A 732 -19.34 -21.58 -1.02
C ASP A 732 -18.04 -21.02 -1.64
N SER A 733 -17.75 -21.26 -2.93
CA SER A 733 -16.51 -20.74 -3.53
C SER A 733 -16.55 -19.22 -3.71
N VAL A 734 -15.97 -18.48 -2.76
CA VAL A 734 -15.92 -17.01 -2.80
C VAL A 734 -14.90 -16.54 -3.85
N VAL A 735 -15.40 -16.05 -4.99
CA VAL A 735 -14.54 -15.40 -6.01
C VAL A 735 -14.01 -14.07 -5.46
N ALA A 736 -12.69 -13.99 -5.27
CA ALA A 736 -12.02 -12.80 -4.74
C ALA A 736 -11.89 -11.68 -5.79
N TRP A 737 -12.96 -10.93 -6.01
CA TRP A 737 -13.02 -9.82 -6.97
C TRP A 737 -12.09 -8.65 -6.59
N ARG A 738 -10.92 -8.54 -7.23
CA ARG A 738 -10.01 -7.40 -7.09
C ARG A 738 -10.59 -6.16 -7.80
N GLY A 739 -10.33 -4.94 -7.30
CA GLY A 739 -11.00 -3.71 -7.77
C GLY A 739 -10.99 -3.46 -9.30
N MET A 740 -9.88 -3.72 -9.99
CA MET A 740 -9.82 -3.60 -11.47
C MET A 740 -10.69 -4.64 -12.20
N MET A 741 -10.89 -5.82 -11.62
CA MET A 741 -11.78 -6.87 -12.17
C MET A 741 -13.25 -6.46 -11.99
N VAL A 742 -13.62 -5.92 -10.81
CA VAL A 742 -14.96 -5.37 -10.56
C VAL A 742 -15.30 -4.30 -11.60
N MET A 743 -14.42 -3.31 -11.79
CA MET A 743 -14.68 -2.22 -12.75
C MET A 743 -14.78 -2.70 -14.21
N LYS A 744 -13.98 -3.71 -14.61
CA LYS A 744 -14.12 -4.34 -15.93
C LYS A 744 -15.45 -5.09 -16.08
N ALA A 745 -15.85 -5.87 -15.08
CA ALA A 745 -17.13 -6.58 -15.07
C ALA A 745 -18.33 -5.61 -15.12
N VAL A 746 -18.29 -4.50 -14.37
CA VAL A 746 -19.31 -3.43 -14.45
C VAL A 746 -19.38 -2.85 -15.86
N GLN A 747 -18.25 -2.53 -16.50
CA GLN A 747 -18.26 -2.00 -17.87
C GLN A 747 -18.79 -3.01 -18.88
N GLN A 748 -18.41 -4.29 -18.76
CA GLN A 748 -18.89 -5.36 -19.63
C GLN A 748 -20.42 -5.56 -19.50
N LEU A 749 -20.93 -5.65 -18.27
CA LEU A 749 -22.36 -5.78 -17.97
C LEU A 749 -23.19 -4.56 -18.43
N LEU A 750 -22.58 -3.37 -18.47
CA LEU A 750 -23.26 -2.15 -18.90
C LEU A 750 -23.23 -1.90 -20.41
N PHE A 751 -22.20 -2.36 -21.12
CA PHE A 751 -21.93 -1.92 -22.49
C PHE A 751 -21.65 -3.03 -23.50
N ASP A 752 -21.31 -4.23 -23.04
CA ASP A 752 -20.98 -5.40 -23.88
C ASP A 752 -22.07 -6.49 -23.79
N VAL A 753 -23.32 -6.09 -23.49
CA VAL A 753 -24.52 -6.94 -23.47
C VAL A 753 -25.41 -6.59 -24.66
N ASP A 754 -25.76 -7.58 -25.49
CA ASP A 754 -26.67 -7.37 -26.62
C ASP A 754 -28.14 -7.53 -26.21
N TRP A 755 -28.73 -6.41 -25.78
CA TRP A 755 -30.12 -6.31 -25.37
C TRP A 755 -31.18 -6.59 -26.47
N ARG A 756 -30.75 -6.89 -27.71
CA ARG A 756 -31.62 -7.38 -28.81
C ARG A 756 -31.96 -8.88 -28.69
N GLY A 757 -31.14 -9.65 -27.95
CA GLY A 757 -31.34 -11.09 -27.72
C GLY A 757 -31.15 -11.98 -28.97
N ARG A 758 -31.32 -13.30 -28.79
CA ARG A 758 -31.06 -14.34 -29.82
C ARG A 758 -31.81 -14.17 -31.15
N ALA A 759 -32.93 -13.45 -31.17
CA ALA A 759 -33.80 -13.32 -32.34
C ALA A 759 -33.57 -12.04 -33.15
N GLY A 760 -32.51 -11.27 -32.86
CA GLY A 760 -32.20 -10.03 -33.59
C GLY A 760 -33.31 -8.97 -33.52
N GLN A 761 -34.09 -8.97 -32.43
CA GLN A 761 -35.22 -8.06 -32.27
C GLN A 761 -34.75 -6.62 -32.08
N GLU A 762 -35.64 -5.65 -32.33
CA GLU A 762 -35.44 -4.29 -31.84
C GLU A 762 -35.20 -4.29 -30.31
N GLY A 763 -34.31 -3.41 -29.85
CA GLY A 763 -33.86 -3.34 -28.45
C GLY A 763 -34.93 -2.96 -27.41
N LEU A 764 -34.50 -2.83 -26.16
CA LEU A 764 -35.39 -2.61 -25.01
C LEU A 764 -35.97 -1.19 -24.97
N ASP A 765 -37.25 -1.09 -24.63
CA ASP A 765 -37.88 0.19 -24.30
C ASP A 765 -37.48 0.67 -22.89
N LEU A 766 -37.19 -0.26 -21.98
CA LEU A 766 -36.78 0.02 -20.59
C LEU A 766 -35.80 -1.05 -20.08
N LEU A 767 -34.70 -0.62 -19.47
CA LEU A 767 -33.83 -1.47 -18.64
C LEU A 767 -33.98 -1.06 -17.18
N VAL A 768 -34.36 -2.01 -16.33
CA VAL A 768 -34.33 -1.88 -14.87
C VAL A 768 -32.98 -2.38 -14.38
N ILE A 769 -32.26 -1.57 -13.58
CA ILE A 769 -30.96 -1.93 -13.02
C ILE A 769 -31.08 -2.06 -11.50
N ASP A 770 -30.78 -3.24 -10.98
CA ASP A 770 -30.60 -3.47 -9.55
C ASP A 770 -29.20 -3.02 -9.13
N MET A 771 -29.10 -1.90 -8.40
CA MET A 771 -27.82 -1.34 -7.97
C MET A 771 -27.24 -2.09 -6.76
N PRO A 772 -25.92 -2.15 -6.56
CA PRO A 772 -25.37 -2.65 -5.30
C PRO A 772 -25.78 -1.78 -4.10
N PRO A 773 -25.77 -2.30 -2.86
CA PRO A 773 -26.18 -1.57 -1.68
C PRO A 773 -25.23 -0.42 -1.33
N GLY A 774 -25.81 0.69 -0.87
CA GLY A 774 -25.07 1.86 -0.40
C GLY A 774 -24.64 2.81 -1.52
N THR A 775 -23.61 3.61 -1.25
CA THR A 775 -23.10 4.67 -2.15
C THR A 775 -21.63 4.46 -2.53
N GLY A 776 -21.23 3.20 -2.74
CA GLY A 776 -19.86 2.81 -3.07
C GLY A 776 -19.48 2.97 -4.55
N ASP A 777 -18.27 2.56 -4.91
CA ASP A 777 -17.64 2.86 -6.21
C ASP A 777 -18.42 2.37 -7.42
N VAL A 778 -19.10 1.22 -7.34
CA VAL A 778 -19.95 0.70 -8.44
C VAL A 778 -21.20 1.58 -8.63
N ALA A 779 -21.84 2.03 -7.54
CA ALA A 779 -23.00 2.91 -7.61
C ALA A 779 -22.65 4.30 -8.15
N LEU A 780 -21.48 4.84 -7.75
CA LEU A 780 -20.95 6.08 -8.28
C LEU A 780 -20.56 5.94 -9.77
N SER A 781 -19.90 4.83 -10.13
CA SER A 781 -19.46 4.54 -11.49
C SER A 781 -20.65 4.39 -12.44
N LEU A 782 -21.70 3.67 -12.05
CA LEU A 782 -22.96 3.61 -12.81
C LEU A 782 -23.50 5.03 -13.10
N GLY A 783 -23.63 5.85 -12.06
CA GLY A 783 -24.15 7.21 -12.19
C GLY A 783 -23.22 8.22 -12.90
N GLN A 784 -21.94 7.88 -13.09
CA GLN A 784 -20.96 8.67 -13.85
C GLN A 784 -20.80 8.19 -15.31
N LEU A 785 -21.05 6.91 -15.60
CA LEU A 785 -20.84 6.32 -16.93
C LEU A 785 -22.13 6.26 -17.76
N VAL A 786 -23.30 6.16 -17.13
CA VAL A 786 -24.59 5.89 -17.79
C VAL A 786 -25.54 7.08 -17.68
N ASN A 787 -26.24 7.39 -18.77
CA ASN A 787 -27.42 8.26 -18.74
C ASN A 787 -28.59 7.51 -18.09
N ILE A 788 -29.08 8.02 -16.97
CA ILE A 788 -30.14 7.39 -16.16
C ILE A 788 -31.35 8.33 -16.17
N ASP A 789 -32.49 7.82 -16.61
CA ASP A 789 -33.74 8.58 -16.74
C ASP A 789 -34.52 8.69 -15.43
N GLY A 790 -34.34 7.72 -14.52
CA GLY A 790 -35.00 7.73 -13.22
C GLY A 790 -34.36 6.81 -12.20
N ALA A 791 -34.46 7.20 -10.93
CA ALA A 791 -34.02 6.43 -9.78
C ALA A 791 -35.17 6.22 -8.78
N VAL A 792 -35.26 5.00 -8.25
CA VAL A 792 -36.21 4.59 -7.21
C VAL A 792 -35.42 4.13 -5.98
N ILE A 793 -35.74 4.70 -4.81
CA ILE A 793 -35.05 4.40 -3.55
C ILE A 793 -35.88 3.47 -2.69
N VAL A 794 -35.40 2.24 -2.46
CA VAL A 794 -36.02 1.25 -1.57
C VAL A 794 -35.46 1.39 -0.16
N THR A 795 -36.34 1.43 0.83
CA THR A 795 -35.99 1.44 2.26
C THR A 795 -37.02 0.72 3.12
N THR A 796 -36.74 0.62 4.41
CA THR A 796 -37.61 0.07 5.46
C THR A 796 -37.89 1.15 6.52
N PRO A 797 -38.95 1.03 7.36
CA PRO A 797 -39.38 2.12 8.25
C PRO A 797 -38.42 2.52 9.39
N GLN A 798 -37.38 1.74 9.70
CA GLN A 798 -36.53 2.04 10.88
C GLN A 798 -35.69 3.30 10.64
N ASP A 799 -35.60 4.19 11.63
CA ASP A 799 -34.83 5.44 11.55
C ASP A 799 -33.37 5.24 11.07
N ILE A 800 -32.73 4.12 11.42
CA ILE A 800 -31.38 3.77 10.95
C ILE A 800 -31.29 3.53 9.44
N ALA A 801 -32.34 2.99 8.80
CA ALA A 801 -32.41 2.82 7.35
C ALA A 801 -32.79 4.13 6.63
N LEU A 802 -33.53 5.01 7.30
CA LEU A 802 -33.87 6.34 6.78
C LEU A 802 -32.66 7.26 6.60
N ILE A 803 -31.62 7.12 7.45
CA ILE A 803 -30.34 7.83 7.29
C ILE A 803 -29.70 7.54 5.93
N ASP A 804 -29.84 6.31 5.41
CA ASP A 804 -29.24 5.94 4.14
C ASP A 804 -30.09 6.37 2.92
N VAL A 805 -31.39 6.66 3.11
CA VAL A 805 -32.22 7.37 2.11
C VAL A 805 -31.66 8.77 1.87
N THR A 806 -31.35 9.51 2.94
CA THR A 806 -30.71 10.84 2.85
C THR A 806 -29.40 10.78 2.05
N LYS A 807 -28.57 9.74 2.25
CA LYS A 807 -27.34 9.53 1.48
C LYS A 807 -27.64 9.27 0.00
N GLY A 808 -28.57 8.37 -0.31
CA GLY A 808 -28.97 8.04 -1.68
C GLY A 808 -29.53 9.24 -2.46
N VAL A 809 -30.43 10.01 -1.85
CA VAL A 809 -30.98 11.26 -2.42
C VAL A 809 -29.86 12.25 -2.73
N ASN A 810 -28.92 12.44 -1.81
CA ASN A 810 -27.80 13.36 -2.00
C ASN A 810 -26.82 12.87 -3.07
N MET A 811 -26.62 11.56 -3.23
CA MET A 811 -25.82 10.96 -4.30
C MET A 811 -26.45 11.21 -5.67
N PHE A 812 -27.73 10.86 -5.86
CA PHE A 812 -28.42 11.05 -7.14
C PHE A 812 -28.48 12.53 -7.55
N ARG A 813 -28.74 13.44 -6.60
CA ARG A 813 -28.67 14.89 -6.84
C ARG A 813 -27.31 15.37 -7.30
N LYS A 814 -26.22 14.93 -6.66
CA LYS A 814 -24.84 15.29 -7.08
C LYS A 814 -24.47 14.76 -8.47
N LEU A 815 -25.07 13.64 -8.88
CA LEU A 815 -24.84 13.00 -10.18
C LEU A 815 -25.83 13.45 -11.26
N ASN A 816 -26.71 14.43 -10.97
CA ASN A 816 -27.79 14.90 -11.83
C ASN A 816 -28.69 13.76 -12.36
N ILE A 817 -29.07 12.82 -11.48
CA ILE A 817 -29.96 11.71 -11.78
C ILE A 817 -31.37 12.04 -11.26
N PRO A 818 -32.43 11.98 -12.10
CA PRO A 818 -33.80 12.21 -11.66
C PRO A 818 -34.23 11.16 -10.63
N ILE A 819 -34.83 11.60 -9.52
CA ILE A 819 -35.42 10.70 -8.52
C ILE A 819 -36.93 10.66 -8.78
N ILE A 820 -37.45 9.48 -9.14
CA ILE A 820 -38.89 9.26 -9.32
C ILE A 820 -39.58 9.26 -7.95
N GLY A 821 -39.01 8.54 -6.98
CA GLY A 821 -39.53 8.49 -5.63
C GLY A 821 -38.89 7.40 -4.78
N SER A 822 -39.53 7.09 -3.66
CA SER A 822 -39.12 6.03 -2.74
C SER A 822 -40.24 5.00 -2.54
N ILE A 823 -39.85 3.74 -2.41
CA ILE A 823 -40.71 2.62 -2.04
C ILE A 823 -40.38 2.23 -0.61
N LEU A 824 -41.42 2.11 0.22
CA LEU A 824 -41.26 1.57 1.56
C LEU A 824 -41.57 0.08 1.55
N ASN A 825 -40.53 -0.74 1.65
CA ASN A 825 -40.66 -2.18 1.79
C ASN A 825 -40.83 -2.56 3.27
N MET A 826 -41.44 -3.72 3.52
CA MET A 826 -41.74 -4.25 4.86
C MET A 826 -42.52 -3.25 5.72
N SER A 827 -43.44 -2.49 5.11
CA SER A 827 -44.17 -1.38 5.74
C SER A 827 -45.03 -1.81 6.93
N SER A 828 -45.62 -3.00 6.84
CA SER A 828 -46.43 -3.61 7.89
C SER A 828 -46.47 -5.13 7.72
N PHE A 829 -46.73 -5.85 8.80
CA PHE A 829 -46.97 -7.30 8.81
C PHE A 829 -48.40 -7.56 9.27
N ARG A 830 -49.19 -8.29 8.47
CA ARG A 830 -50.54 -8.72 8.84
C ARG A 830 -50.47 -10.08 9.52
N CYS A 831 -50.81 -10.13 10.81
CA CYS A 831 -50.76 -11.38 11.57
C CYS A 831 -51.82 -12.36 11.06
N THR A 832 -51.40 -13.56 10.62
CA THR A 832 -52.30 -14.60 10.10
C THR A 832 -53.26 -15.18 11.14
N ASN A 833 -53.03 -14.92 12.44
CA ASN A 833 -53.82 -15.50 13.54
C ASN A 833 -54.80 -14.51 14.20
N CYS A 834 -54.55 -13.19 14.12
CA CYS A 834 -55.44 -12.16 14.68
C CYS A 834 -55.85 -11.06 13.69
N ASP A 835 -55.40 -11.15 12.43
CA ASP A 835 -55.67 -10.22 11.32
C ASP A 835 -55.21 -8.77 11.51
N GLN A 836 -54.54 -8.46 12.64
CA GLN A 836 -54.01 -7.14 12.95
C GLN A 836 -52.76 -6.82 12.11
N ASN A 837 -52.66 -5.58 11.64
CA ASN A 837 -51.46 -5.03 11.02
C ASN A 837 -50.49 -4.49 12.08
N HIS A 838 -49.24 -4.91 12.02
CA HIS A 838 -48.16 -4.50 12.91
C HIS A 838 -47.06 -3.76 12.14
N GLU A 839 -46.74 -2.54 12.56
CA GLU A 839 -45.61 -1.75 12.05
C GLU A 839 -44.29 -2.22 12.70
N ILE A 840 -43.88 -3.48 12.44
CA ILE A 840 -42.73 -4.16 13.11
C ILE A 840 -41.46 -3.31 13.11
N PHE A 841 -41.25 -2.55 12.04
CA PHE A 841 -40.03 -1.77 11.81
C PHE A 841 -40.16 -0.28 12.12
N GLY A 842 -41.25 0.14 12.77
CA GLY A 842 -41.51 1.53 13.15
C GLY A 842 -42.55 2.22 12.27
N PRO A 843 -43.07 3.38 12.72
CA PRO A 843 -44.29 3.96 12.16
C PRO A 843 -44.06 4.71 10.84
N MET A 844 -45.08 4.66 9.98
CA MET A 844 -45.14 5.36 8.69
C MET A 844 -44.83 6.87 8.75
N THR A 845 -45.09 7.51 9.90
CA THR A 845 -44.90 8.95 10.12
C THR A 845 -43.44 9.38 10.04
N ASN A 846 -42.51 8.57 10.54
CA ASN A 846 -41.08 8.89 10.49
C ASN A 846 -40.56 8.92 9.05
N PHE A 847 -40.96 7.93 8.25
CA PHE A 847 -40.60 7.84 6.84
C PHE A 847 -41.17 8.99 6.00
N LYS A 848 -42.47 9.32 6.15
CA LYS A 848 -43.09 10.46 5.45
C LYS A 848 -42.36 11.78 5.72
N ARG A 849 -42.04 12.06 6.99
CA ARG A 849 -41.26 13.25 7.41
C ARG A 849 -39.88 13.33 6.74
N VAL A 850 -39.21 12.19 6.52
CA VAL A 850 -37.91 12.15 5.82
C VAL A 850 -38.07 12.36 4.31
N LEU A 851 -39.12 11.82 3.69
CA LEU A 851 -39.42 12.08 2.28
C LEU A 851 -39.79 13.55 2.02
N GLU A 852 -40.62 14.14 2.88
CA GLU A 852 -41.04 15.54 2.81
C GLU A 852 -39.84 16.50 2.92
N SER A 853 -38.97 16.30 3.92
CA SER A 853 -37.77 17.14 4.11
C SER A 853 -36.81 17.05 2.92
N HIS A 854 -36.78 15.91 2.23
CA HIS A 854 -36.01 15.70 1.02
C HIS A 854 -36.74 16.01 -0.29
N ARG A 855 -38.03 16.35 -0.29
CA ARG A 855 -38.87 16.53 -1.51
C ARG A 855 -38.81 15.31 -2.45
N VAL A 856 -39.12 14.14 -1.92
CA VAL A 856 -39.18 12.86 -2.67
C VAL A 856 -40.59 12.27 -2.51
N GLU A 857 -41.19 11.75 -3.58
CA GLU A 857 -42.53 11.14 -3.52
C GLU A 857 -42.50 9.73 -2.92
N LEU A 858 -43.57 9.32 -2.23
CA LEU A 858 -43.83 7.93 -1.88
C LEU A 858 -44.57 7.22 -3.04
N LEU A 859 -43.87 6.31 -3.72
CA LEU A 859 -44.42 5.57 -4.87
C LEU A 859 -45.40 4.48 -4.44
N GLY A 860 -45.10 3.77 -3.36
CA GLY A 860 -45.96 2.74 -2.79
C GLY A 860 -45.36 2.08 -1.55
N GLN A 861 -46.17 1.25 -0.91
CA GLN A 861 -45.83 0.51 0.30
C GLN A 861 -45.98 -0.99 0.03
N VAL A 862 -44.97 -1.78 0.38
CA VAL A 862 -45.00 -3.24 0.24
C VAL A 862 -45.01 -3.85 1.65
N PRO A 863 -46.03 -4.65 2.02
CA PRO A 863 -46.08 -5.30 3.32
C PRO A 863 -45.06 -6.45 3.40
N LEU A 864 -44.68 -6.81 4.63
CA LEU A 864 -43.95 -8.04 4.91
C LEU A 864 -44.92 -9.22 4.79
N ASP A 865 -44.99 -9.82 3.59
CA ASP A 865 -45.91 -10.91 3.27
C ASP A 865 -45.17 -12.22 2.94
N LEU A 866 -45.64 -13.33 3.52
CA LEU A 866 -45.05 -14.65 3.35
C LEU A 866 -45.10 -15.15 1.89
N GLN A 867 -46.10 -14.74 1.11
CA GLN A 867 -46.20 -15.09 -0.31
C GLN A 867 -45.09 -14.42 -1.10
N ILE A 868 -44.75 -13.16 -0.81
CA ILE A 868 -43.64 -12.46 -1.46
C ILE A 868 -42.32 -13.18 -1.20
N SER A 869 -42.10 -13.68 0.04
CA SER A 869 -40.92 -14.51 0.34
C SER A 869 -40.95 -15.81 -0.46
N LYS A 870 -42.00 -16.63 -0.30
CA LYS A 870 -42.09 -17.96 -0.92
C LYS A 870 -41.98 -17.91 -2.45
N SER A 871 -42.61 -16.91 -3.08
CA SER A 871 -42.60 -16.72 -4.52
C SER A 871 -41.21 -16.27 -5.02
N SER A 872 -40.49 -15.49 -4.22
CA SER A 872 -39.10 -15.12 -4.48
C SER A 872 -38.16 -16.32 -4.39
N ASP A 873 -38.31 -17.14 -3.35
CA ASP A 873 -37.50 -18.34 -3.12
C ASP A 873 -37.72 -19.42 -4.20
N SER A 874 -38.93 -19.51 -4.75
CA SER A 874 -39.29 -20.41 -5.86
C SER A 874 -39.00 -19.84 -7.26
N GLY A 875 -38.36 -18.67 -7.38
CA GLY A 875 -38.04 -18.05 -8.67
C GLY A 875 -39.26 -17.62 -9.50
N GLN A 876 -40.41 -17.41 -8.85
CA GLN A 876 -41.67 -17.00 -9.47
C GLN A 876 -42.15 -15.67 -8.85
N PRO A 877 -41.71 -14.50 -9.36
CA PRO A 877 -42.08 -13.19 -8.80
C PRO A 877 -43.60 -13.04 -8.56
N ILE A 878 -43.99 -12.49 -7.39
CA ILE A 878 -45.40 -12.35 -6.97
C ILE A 878 -46.27 -11.60 -8.00
N SER A 879 -45.64 -10.74 -8.81
CA SER A 879 -46.29 -10.00 -9.91
C SER A 879 -46.76 -10.88 -11.09
N ILE A 880 -46.46 -12.19 -11.07
CA ILE A 880 -46.87 -13.20 -12.05
C ILE A 880 -47.95 -14.14 -11.49
N SER A 881 -47.85 -14.47 -10.19
CA SER A 881 -48.72 -15.47 -9.57
C SER A 881 -50.18 -15.03 -9.59
N LYS A 882 -51.04 -15.85 -10.19
CA LYS A 882 -52.50 -15.70 -10.05
C LYS A 882 -52.87 -15.91 -8.57
N PRO A 883 -53.82 -15.12 -8.01
CA PRO A 883 -54.17 -15.23 -6.60
C PRO A 883 -54.82 -16.59 -6.28
N THR A 884 -54.06 -17.47 -5.61
CA THR A 884 -54.54 -18.76 -5.13
C THR A 884 -55.40 -18.58 -3.87
N PRO A 885 -56.60 -19.19 -3.76
CA PRO A 885 -57.36 -19.20 -2.50
C PRO A 885 -56.58 -19.96 -1.41
N SER A 886 -56.56 -19.45 -0.17
CA SER A 886 -55.88 -20.14 0.94
C SER A 886 -56.71 -21.29 1.52
N PRO A 887 -56.11 -22.29 2.21
CA PRO A 887 -56.78 -23.53 2.59
C PRO A 887 -57.77 -23.44 3.77
N HIS A 888 -58.14 -22.26 4.26
CA HIS A 888 -58.90 -22.08 5.50
C HIS A 888 -60.42 -22.40 5.40
N HIS A 889 -60.85 -23.19 4.43
CA HIS A 889 -62.27 -23.46 4.15
C HIS A 889 -62.90 -24.65 4.90
N LEU A 890 -62.24 -25.19 5.95
CA LEU A 890 -62.64 -26.46 6.60
C LEU A 890 -63.08 -26.39 8.08
N PHE A 891 -63.09 -25.23 8.73
CA PHE A 891 -63.74 -25.06 10.03
C PHE A 891 -64.63 -23.81 10.05
N GLY A 892 -65.85 -23.96 10.56
CA GLY A 892 -66.96 -23.07 10.23
C GLY A 892 -67.30 -22.01 11.28
N ASN A 893 -68.22 -21.14 10.82
CA ASN A 893 -69.06 -20.19 11.55
C ASN A 893 -68.50 -18.81 11.98
N GLN A 894 -69.17 -17.82 11.35
CA GLN A 894 -69.48 -16.45 11.79
C GLN A 894 -68.48 -15.30 11.50
N GLN A 895 -68.90 -14.53 10.48
CA GLN A 895 -68.83 -13.06 10.38
C GLN A 895 -67.46 -12.38 10.56
N ASN A 896 -66.70 -12.28 9.47
CA ASN A 896 -66.12 -10.99 9.03
C ASN A 896 -65.71 -11.05 7.54
N PRO A 897 -65.75 -9.94 6.79
CA PRO A 897 -65.45 -9.94 5.37
C PRO A 897 -63.94 -10.04 5.12
N VAL A 898 -63.47 -11.24 4.80
CA VAL A 898 -62.08 -11.47 4.38
C VAL A 898 -61.80 -10.70 3.10
N LEU A 899 -61.05 -9.60 3.22
CA LEU A 899 -60.53 -8.83 2.10
C LEU A 899 -59.50 -9.68 1.34
N LYS A 900 -59.97 -10.33 0.28
CA LYS A 900 -59.12 -11.05 -0.69
C LYS A 900 -58.12 -10.09 -1.33
N LEU A 901 -56.94 -10.60 -1.68
CA LEU A 901 -56.05 -10.00 -2.68
C LEU A 901 -56.67 -10.14 -4.10
N THR A 902 -57.79 -9.47 -4.33
CA THR A 902 -58.45 -9.33 -5.63
C THR A 902 -58.11 -7.98 -6.25
N ALA A 903 -57.25 -7.96 -7.29
CA ALA A 903 -57.05 -6.91 -8.30
C ALA A 903 -56.76 -5.44 -7.85
N VAL A 904 -56.86 -5.12 -6.57
CA VAL A 904 -56.75 -3.77 -5.98
C VAL A 904 -55.62 -3.71 -4.95
N GLY A 905 -54.91 -4.83 -4.73
CA GLY A 905 -53.96 -5.00 -3.61
C GLY A 905 -52.57 -5.52 -3.97
N ASN A 906 -52.18 -5.59 -5.25
CA ASN A 906 -50.76 -5.80 -5.60
C ASN A 906 -50.07 -4.42 -5.56
N PRO A 907 -49.19 -4.12 -4.58
CA PRO A 907 -48.57 -2.80 -4.43
C PRO A 907 -47.68 -2.43 -5.62
N PHE A 908 -47.17 -3.42 -6.36
CA PHE A 908 -46.38 -3.16 -7.55
C PHE A 908 -47.20 -2.49 -8.66
N ILE A 909 -48.53 -2.67 -8.72
CA ILE A 909 -49.40 -2.06 -9.73
C ILE A 909 -49.36 -0.53 -9.69
N GLU A 910 -49.42 0.07 -8.50
CA GLU A 910 -49.39 1.52 -8.32
C GLU A 910 -47.99 2.07 -8.60
N ILE A 911 -46.97 1.37 -8.07
CA ILE A 911 -45.55 1.74 -8.21
C ILE A 911 -45.14 1.74 -9.69
N SER A 912 -45.51 0.71 -10.47
CA SER A 912 -45.18 0.62 -11.89
C SER A 912 -45.86 1.70 -12.72
N SER A 913 -47.15 2.00 -12.47
CA SER A 913 -47.86 3.09 -13.14
C SER A 913 -47.20 4.45 -12.92
N LYS A 914 -46.81 4.78 -11.67
CA LYS A 914 -46.07 6.03 -11.38
C LYS A 914 -44.71 6.09 -12.08
N CYS A 915 -44.00 4.96 -12.15
CA CYS A 915 -42.72 4.90 -12.88
C CYS A 915 -42.91 5.10 -14.39
N LEU A 916 -43.95 4.50 -14.99
CA LEU A 916 -44.29 4.65 -16.41
C LEU A 916 -44.65 6.09 -16.78
N ASP A 917 -45.41 6.77 -15.93
CA ASP A 917 -45.75 8.19 -16.08
C ASP A 917 -44.51 9.07 -16.02
N HIS A 918 -43.67 8.91 -14.99
CA HIS A 918 -42.43 9.68 -14.86
C HIS A 918 -41.45 9.48 -16.02
N LEU A 919 -41.35 8.25 -16.54
CA LEU A 919 -40.47 7.92 -17.67
C LEU A 919 -41.07 8.31 -19.03
N SER A 920 -42.31 8.82 -19.07
CA SER A 920 -43.06 9.12 -20.30
C SER A 920 -43.18 7.91 -21.25
N LEU A 921 -43.41 6.73 -20.67
CA LEU A 921 -43.54 5.45 -21.39
C LEU A 921 -44.98 4.93 -21.47
N ASP A 922 -45.93 5.56 -20.77
CA ASP A 922 -47.36 5.26 -20.89
C ASP A 922 -47.89 5.62 -22.29
N ARG A 923 -48.19 4.58 -23.10
CA ARG A 923 -48.76 4.76 -24.45
C ARG A 923 -50.27 5.06 -24.43
N SER A 924 -50.98 4.84 -23.31
CA SER A 924 -52.43 5.06 -23.23
C SER A 924 -52.83 6.54 -23.30
N LYS A 925 -51.90 7.45 -22.96
CA LYS A 925 -52.09 8.91 -23.03
C LYS A 925 -51.65 9.54 -24.37
N ASN A 926 -50.96 8.79 -25.24
CA ASN A 926 -50.43 9.31 -26.51
C ASN A 926 -51.42 9.25 -27.70
N THR A 927 -52.68 8.87 -27.45
CA THR A 927 -53.79 8.94 -28.44
C THR A 927 -54.65 10.21 -28.32
N GLN A 928 -54.23 11.21 -27.53
CA GLN A 928 -54.93 12.49 -27.34
C GLN A 928 -54.03 13.75 -27.40
N LYS A 929 -52.99 13.73 -28.25
CA LYS A 929 -52.24 14.93 -28.66
C LYS A 929 -51.94 14.93 -30.15
#